data_AF-A0A834CC46-F1
#
_entry.id   AF-A0A834CC46-F1
#
_cell.length_a   1.000
_cell.length_b   1.000
_cell.length_c   1.000
_cell.angle_alpha   90.00
_cell.angle_beta   90.00
_cell.angle_gamma   90.00
#
_symmetry.space_group_name_H-M   'P 1'
#
loop_
_entity.id
_entity.type
_entity.pdbx_description
1 polymer ?
#
loop_
_entity_poly.entity_id
_entity_poly.type
_entity_poly.pdbx_seq_one_letter_code
_entity_poly.pdbx_strand_id
1 'polypeptide(L)'
;MVLRTKEMSSQVRLRLLPSDICLYDEPIQVKVSHLRSRQVVTIKASSTDEKGVLFSSSATYRADGNGDIDLVRDASLSGSYVGVEPMGLLRTLKPNTLNTLFMKEKALKPHMVKFSVHDEEDQILAEVTNERLLMADGVSRVSVKEGNFRGVLFTPPGTGPFPAVLDLSTIMSERRAALLANKGFVVLTLSVFQENLGNLKMLHLDPLEEAIIFLLQQPKVGSKRIGIVSKSKAADVALSLAAYIPGVEAVVWISGCSANTTFPLFYKKRQILPALMFDTKKLIPTQSGAVIGKYAMHDPLKEENRASVVPIEQANAHFLFVAPEDDLCWDSYTYMMEMMERLQRLGKTNFESVCYPKAGHFLEPPYGPFCPSSLNRFIKKPVLWGGESRTHAAAEVDMWKKIQEFLKSHDQETFLSLSYLNVMRRLSGDMKSDWEEMSSQVRLRLLPSARCLYDEPIQVKVSHLRSRQVVTIKASSTDEKGVLFSSSATYRADGNGDIDLVRDASLSGSYAGVEPMGLLRTLKPHTLNTLFMKEKALEPLMVKFSVHDEEEQDQILAEVTNERLLMADGVSRVSVKEGNFHGVLFTPPGTGPFPAVLDLSTIMSERRAALLANKGFVVLTLPVFQEKLGNLKMLHLDPFEEAIIFLLQQPKVGSKRIGIIARSKAADVALSLAAFVPGVEAVVWVNGCSANSVLPLFYKKRQILPALKVDTKKFIPTQSGAVIAKYAMDDPLKEENRATVIPIEQANTNFLFVASEDDLNWDCNIYKMEMEERLKRHGKKNFESMCYPRAGHMLEPPYTPFCPSSVNMFVKMQIMWGGEPRAHAAAEVHLWKKIQEFLRSHVSCDPVQLTDLN
;
A
#
# COMPACT_ATOMS: atom_id res chain seq x y z
N MET A 1 55.73 36.98 33.42
CA MET A 1 54.32 37.44 33.27
C MET A 1 53.66 36.52 32.25
N VAL A 2 53.18 35.35 32.72
CA VAL A 2 52.54 34.34 31.86
C VAL A 2 51.05 34.65 31.89
N LEU A 3 50.52 35.11 30.76
CA LEU A 3 49.09 35.31 30.56
C LEU A 3 48.41 33.93 30.59
N ARG A 4 47.75 33.63 31.72
CA ARG A 4 46.69 32.62 31.78
C ARG A 4 45.53 33.14 30.94
N THR A 5 45.40 32.68 29.71
CA THR A 5 44.12 32.67 29.00
C THR A 5 43.20 31.73 29.75
N LYS A 6 42.25 32.33 30.49
CA LYS A 6 41.13 31.66 31.14
C LYS A 6 40.32 30.98 30.02
N GLU A 7 40.31 29.64 30.01
CA GLU A 7 39.44 28.83 29.15
C GLU A 7 37.99 29.31 29.30
N MET A 8 37.35 29.66 28.19
CA MET A 8 35.90 29.74 28.13
C MET A 8 35.35 28.32 28.31
N SER A 9 34.71 28.07 29.45
CA SER A 9 33.90 26.88 29.67
C SER A 9 32.93 26.70 28.49
N SER A 10 33.08 25.61 27.73
CA SER A 10 32.16 25.26 26.64
C SER A 10 30.86 24.73 27.25
N GLN A 11 29.92 25.61 27.52
CA GLN A 11 28.60 25.26 28.02
C GLN A 11 27.87 24.37 27.00
N VAL A 12 27.23 23.29 27.47
CA VAL A 12 26.38 22.41 26.64
C VAL A 12 25.36 23.25 25.88
N ARG A 13 25.18 22.99 24.58
CA ARG A 13 24.30 23.78 23.73
C ARG A 13 23.22 22.93 23.08
N LEU A 14 21.97 23.25 23.39
CA LEU A 14 20.76 22.68 22.76
C LEU A 14 20.25 23.64 21.68
N ARG A 15 20.03 23.14 20.46
CA ARG A 15 19.53 23.92 19.30
C ARG A 15 18.33 23.24 18.67
N LEU A 16 17.42 24.05 18.15
CA LEU A 16 16.30 23.64 17.32
C LEU A 16 16.53 24.17 15.90
N LEU A 17 16.40 23.31 14.90
CA LEU A 17 16.52 23.66 13.49
C LEU A 17 15.20 23.44 12.75
N PRO A 18 14.87 24.29 11.75
CA PRO A 18 15.65 25.44 11.28
C PRO A 18 15.64 26.65 12.23
N SER A 19 14.69 26.71 13.15
CA SER A 19 14.49 27.81 14.11
C SER A 19 13.81 27.31 15.39
N ASP A 20 13.90 28.08 16.46
CA ASP A 20 13.12 27.90 17.68
C ASP A 20 11.66 28.36 17.53
N ILE A 21 11.34 29.11 16.49
CA ILE A 21 9.97 29.47 16.08
C ILE A 21 9.64 28.79 14.75
N CYS A 22 8.53 28.03 14.70
CA CYS A 22 8.08 27.36 13.48
C CYS A 22 6.56 27.19 13.45
N LEU A 23 6.00 26.76 12.31
CA LEU A 23 4.58 26.38 12.29
C LEU A 23 4.36 25.07 13.05
N TYR A 24 3.15 24.90 13.59
CA TYR A 24 2.78 23.72 14.36
C TYR A 24 2.87 22.43 13.54
N ASP A 25 2.59 22.49 12.24
CA ASP A 25 2.65 21.36 11.31
C ASP A 25 4.02 21.18 10.63
N GLU A 26 5.06 21.87 11.11
CA GLU A 26 6.43 21.74 10.57
C GLU A 26 7.34 20.90 11.49
N PRO A 27 8.15 19.98 10.95
CA PRO A 27 9.09 19.24 11.77
C PRO A 27 10.19 20.14 12.31
N ILE A 28 10.73 19.78 13.49
CA ILE A 28 11.93 20.40 14.06
C ILE A 28 13.01 19.35 14.21
N GLN A 29 14.26 19.76 14.10
CA GLN A 29 15.41 18.94 14.44
C GLN A 29 16.03 19.44 15.76
N VAL A 30 16.18 18.53 16.72
CA VAL A 30 16.77 18.82 18.02
C VAL A 30 18.21 18.34 18.01
N LYS A 31 19.16 19.26 18.29
CA LYS A 31 20.59 18.95 18.39
C LYS A 31 21.15 19.38 19.73
N VAL A 32 22.00 18.55 20.33
CA VAL A 32 22.81 18.88 21.50
C VAL A 32 24.27 18.83 21.08
N SER A 33 25.07 19.78 21.56
CA SER A 33 26.49 19.88 21.27
C SER A 33 27.26 20.26 22.52
N HIS A 34 28.58 20.04 22.50
CA HIS A 34 29.49 20.33 23.61
C HIS A 34 29.23 19.48 24.87
N LEU A 35 28.73 18.26 24.73
CA LEU A 35 28.77 17.26 25.80
C LEU A 35 30.17 16.65 25.93
N ARG A 36 30.42 15.92 27.01
CA ARG A 36 31.61 15.05 27.06
C ARG A 36 31.43 13.92 26.06
N SER A 37 32.55 13.46 25.48
CA SER A 37 32.56 12.31 24.57
C SER A 37 31.83 11.12 25.20
N ARG A 38 30.89 10.52 24.45
CA ARG A 38 30.07 9.38 24.91
C ARG A 38 29.23 9.61 26.17
N GLN A 39 29.05 10.86 26.61
CA GLN A 39 28.22 11.20 27.76
C GLN A 39 26.77 10.77 27.52
N VAL A 40 26.16 10.17 28.55
CA VAL A 40 24.74 9.86 28.57
C VAL A 40 23.99 11.05 29.16
N VAL A 41 22.92 11.48 28.48
CA VAL A 41 22.05 12.57 28.92
C VAL A 41 20.59 12.22 28.68
N THR A 42 19.70 12.82 29.45
CA THR A 42 18.25 12.72 29.23
C THR A 42 17.74 14.02 28.65
N ILE A 43 17.12 13.95 27.47
CA ILE A 43 16.45 15.10 26.86
C ILE A 43 14.97 15.01 27.23
N LYS A 44 14.44 16.05 27.85
CA LYS A 44 13.04 16.16 28.26
C LYS A 44 12.33 17.20 27.38
N ALA A 45 11.05 16.96 27.10
CA ALA A 45 10.16 17.94 26.52
C ALA A 45 8.95 18.13 27.44
N SER A 46 8.49 19.37 27.59
CA SER A 46 7.31 19.70 28.38
C SER A 46 6.50 20.80 27.72
N SER A 47 5.18 20.71 27.86
CA SER A 47 4.23 21.68 27.31
C SER A 47 2.99 21.75 28.17
N THR A 48 2.37 22.93 28.23
CA THR A 48 1.10 23.13 28.91
C THR A 48 0.01 23.42 27.87
N ASP A 49 -1.08 22.65 27.94
CA ASP A 49 -2.22 22.82 27.04
C ASP A 49 -3.06 24.07 27.41
N GLU A 50 -4.08 24.37 26.60
CA GLU A 50 -4.93 25.56 26.83
C GLU A 50 -5.83 25.47 28.07
N LYS A 51 -5.88 24.31 28.73
CA LYS A 51 -6.58 24.10 30.01
C LYS A 51 -5.63 24.18 31.21
N GLY A 52 -4.34 24.40 30.99
CA GLY A 52 -3.34 24.44 32.06
C GLY A 52 -2.81 23.06 32.45
N VAL A 53 -3.07 22.01 31.67
CA VAL A 53 -2.57 20.66 31.96
C VAL A 53 -1.15 20.52 31.41
N LEU A 54 -0.22 20.10 32.28
CA LEU A 54 1.15 19.80 31.90
C LEU A 54 1.26 18.43 31.21
N PHE A 55 1.89 18.41 30.06
CA PHE A 55 2.32 17.23 29.32
C PHE A 55 3.84 17.18 29.29
N SER A 56 4.41 15.99 29.44
CA SER A 56 5.85 15.80 29.39
C SER A 56 6.23 14.48 28.71
N SER A 57 7.46 14.44 28.20
CA SER A 57 8.13 13.26 27.67
C SER A 57 9.62 13.37 27.91
N SER A 58 10.31 12.24 27.86
CA SER A 58 11.76 12.18 28.03
C SER A 58 12.34 11.04 27.21
N ALA A 59 13.58 11.21 26.75
CA ALA A 59 14.33 10.17 26.06
C ALA A 59 15.82 10.31 26.41
N THR A 60 16.48 9.17 26.67
CA THR A 60 17.89 9.13 27.04
C THR A 60 18.75 8.84 25.83
N TYR A 61 19.82 9.60 25.66
CA TYR A 61 20.72 9.53 24.52
C TYR A 61 22.17 9.42 24.98
N ARG A 62 23.01 8.91 24.08
CA ARG A 62 24.46 8.90 24.26
C ARG A 62 25.08 9.77 23.18
N ALA A 63 25.88 10.76 23.60
CA ALA A 63 26.64 11.59 22.68
C ALA A 63 27.63 10.77 21.85
N ASP A 64 27.97 11.26 20.66
CA ASP A 64 29.01 10.67 19.84
C ASP A 64 30.43 10.95 20.39
N GLY A 65 31.46 10.60 19.61
CA GLY A 65 32.85 10.82 19.98
C GLY A 65 33.21 12.31 20.18
N ASN A 66 32.47 13.21 19.53
CA ASN A 66 32.68 14.66 19.58
C ASN A 66 31.82 15.35 20.66
N GLY A 67 30.94 14.61 21.33
CA GLY A 67 30.03 15.20 22.32
C GLY A 67 28.75 15.78 21.69
N ASP A 68 28.38 15.33 20.50
CA ASP A 68 27.17 15.78 19.80
C ASP A 68 26.06 14.71 19.85
N ILE A 69 24.81 15.17 19.86
CA ILE A 69 23.59 14.38 19.71
C ILE A 69 22.71 15.06 18.67
N ASP A 70 22.23 14.30 17.69
CA ASP A 70 21.27 14.73 16.68
C ASP A 70 20.11 13.74 16.64
N LEU A 71 18.90 14.17 17.03
CA LEU A 71 17.74 13.27 17.13
C LEU A 71 17.30 12.66 15.78
N VAL A 72 17.81 13.17 14.65
CA VAL A 72 17.57 12.58 13.31
C VAL A 72 18.48 11.37 13.05
N ARG A 73 19.61 11.29 13.73
CA ARG A 73 20.63 10.25 13.56
C ARG A 73 20.68 9.30 14.75
N ASP A 74 20.65 9.85 15.95
CA ASP A 74 20.97 9.16 17.19
C ASP A 74 19.73 8.54 17.83
N ALA A 75 19.80 7.24 18.08
CA ALA A 75 18.72 6.50 18.68
C ALA A 75 18.57 6.83 20.18
N SER A 76 17.34 7.08 20.61
CA SER A 76 17.01 7.05 22.04
C SER A 76 17.24 5.64 22.58
N LEU A 77 17.95 5.55 23.70
CA LEU A 77 18.26 4.30 24.41
C LEU A 77 17.11 3.84 25.31
N SER A 78 16.37 4.79 25.89
CA SER A 78 15.28 4.53 26.84
C SER A 78 14.41 5.77 27.01
N GLY A 79 13.27 5.62 27.70
CA GLY A 79 12.36 6.71 28.02
C GLY A 79 10.98 6.53 27.37
N SER A 80 10.37 7.64 26.98
CA SER A 80 9.02 7.70 26.39
C SER A 80 8.94 7.03 25.01
N TYR A 81 10.08 6.86 24.35
CA TYR A 81 10.27 6.10 23.12
C TYR A 81 11.73 5.63 22.98
N VAL A 82 11.96 4.66 22.08
CA VAL A 82 13.29 4.07 21.78
C VAL A 82 13.50 4.05 20.27
N GLY A 83 14.76 4.19 19.84
CA GLY A 83 15.14 4.23 18.43
C GLY A 83 15.26 5.65 17.88
N VAL A 84 15.48 5.76 16.57
CA VAL A 84 15.63 7.03 15.86
C VAL A 84 14.24 7.59 15.54
N GLU A 85 13.84 8.62 16.27
CA GLU A 85 12.51 9.23 16.22
C GLU A 85 12.64 10.76 16.40
N PRO A 86 12.89 11.52 15.31
CA PRO A 86 13.21 12.95 15.41
C PRO A 86 12.14 13.77 16.16
N MET A 87 10.88 13.41 15.95
CA MET A 87 9.71 14.05 16.55
C MET A 87 9.14 13.26 17.74
N GLY A 88 9.87 12.25 18.24
CA GLY A 88 9.41 11.34 19.28
C GLY A 88 9.05 12.06 20.57
N LEU A 89 9.81 13.09 20.96
CA LEU A 89 9.55 13.89 22.16
C LEU A 89 8.19 14.60 22.09
N LEU A 90 7.84 15.22 20.96
CA LEU A 90 6.54 15.87 20.78
C LEU A 90 5.40 14.85 20.73
N ARG A 91 5.57 13.77 19.95
CA ARG A 91 4.58 12.72 19.76
C ARG A 91 4.19 12.03 21.07
N THR A 92 5.16 11.84 21.96
CA THR A 92 4.99 11.09 23.22
C THR A 92 4.76 11.96 24.45
N LEU A 93 4.49 13.25 24.27
CA LEU A 93 4.01 14.13 25.34
C LEU A 93 2.76 13.51 26.00
N LYS A 94 2.84 13.24 27.30
CA LYS A 94 1.74 12.65 28.08
C LYS A 94 1.45 13.47 29.34
N PRO A 95 0.17 13.57 29.75
CA PRO A 95 -0.20 14.21 30.99
C PRO A 95 -0.05 13.23 32.17
N ASN A 96 0.08 13.75 33.38
CA ASN A 96 0.05 12.93 34.59
C ASN A 96 -1.34 12.32 34.85
N THR A 97 -2.39 12.97 34.33
CA THR A 97 -3.78 12.53 34.47
C THR A 97 -4.18 11.64 33.28
N LEU A 98 -4.52 10.38 33.56
CA LEU A 98 -5.00 9.43 32.54
C LEU A 98 -6.22 9.97 31.78
N ASN A 99 -6.38 9.52 30.52
CA ASN A 99 -7.53 9.85 29.67
C ASN A 99 -7.71 11.36 29.41
N THR A 100 -6.59 12.09 29.32
CA THR A 100 -6.59 13.53 29.06
C THR A 100 -6.09 13.82 27.65
N LEU A 101 -6.96 14.46 26.85
CA LEU A 101 -6.65 14.90 25.49
C LEU A 101 -5.90 16.23 25.52
N PHE A 102 -4.85 16.35 24.72
CA PHE A 102 -4.11 17.60 24.56
C PHE A 102 -4.91 18.65 23.78
N MET A 103 -5.13 19.82 24.39
CA MET A 103 -5.95 20.90 23.82
C MET A 103 -5.10 22.08 23.32
N LYS A 104 -5.11 22.30 22.01
CA LYS A 104 -4.51 23.46 21.36
C LYS A 104 -5.41 23.96 20.23
N GLU A 105 -6.47 24.69 20.57
CA GLU A 105 -7.52 25.05 19.61
C GLU A 105 -7.55 26.52 19.21
N LYS A 106 -6.85 27.40 19.92
CA LYS A 106 -6.87 28.86 19.66
C LYS A 106 -5.69 29.28 18.80
N ALA A 107 -5.92 29.89 17.65
CA ALA A 107 -4.86 30.21 16.70
C ALA A 107 -3.88 31.29 17.20
N LEU A 108 -4.37 32.23 18.02
CA LEU A 108 -3.61 33.43 18.44
C LEU A 108 -2.50 33.15 19.47
N LYS A 109 -2.56 32.01 20.17
CA LYS A 109 -1.54 31.66 21.16
C LYS A 109 -0.64 30.57 20.59
N PRO A 110 0.68 30.72 20.61
CA PRO A 110 1.58 29.64 20.23
C PRO A 110 1.44 28.44 21.17
N HIS A 111 1.83 27.27 20.68
CA HIS A 111 2.10 26.11 21.51
C HIS A 111 3.57 26.16 21.94
N MET A 112 3.81 26.41 23.23
CA MET A 112 5.15 26.50 23.80
C MET A 112 5.62 25.12 24.25
N VAL A 113 6.72 24.63 23.67
CA VAL A 113 7.35 23.36 24.08
C VAL A 113 8.75 23.63 24.61
N LYS A 114 8.95 23.43 25.91
CA LYS A 114 10.27 23.56 26.54
C LYS A 114 11.03 22.25 26.40
N PHE A 115 12.21 22.31 25.80
CA PHE A 115 13.18 21.22 25.75
C PHE A 115 14.32 21.49 26.72
N SER A 116 14.77 20.46 27.43
CA SER A 116 15.92 20.54 28.34
C SER A 116 16.78 19.29 28.27
N VAL A 117 18.10 19.47 28.42
CA VAL A 117 19.08 18.38 28.51
C VAL A 117 19.48 18.24 29.97
N HIS A 118 19.44 17.02 30.49
CA HIS A 118 19.75 16.68 31.87
C HIS A 118 20.92 15.70 31.94
N ASP A 119 21.79 15.85 32.93
CA ASP A 119 22.81 14.83 33.26
C ASP A 119 22.22 13.65 34.05
N GLU A 120 23.11 12.76 34.53
CA GLU A 120 22.72 11.56 35.30
C GLU A 120 22.16 11.89 36.69
N GLU A 121 22.45 13.08 37.23
CA GLU A 121 21.91 13.59 38.50
C GLU A 121 20.62 14.43 38.30
N ASP A 122 20.09 14.43 37.08
CA ASP A 122 18.93 15.20 36.63
C ASP A 122 19.14 16.73 36.63
N GLN A 123 20.38 17.21 36.68
CA GLN A 123 20.70 18.64 36.60
C GLN A 123 20.59 19.15 35.16
N ILE A 124 19.99 20.33 34.98
CA ILE A 124 19.80 20.94 33.65
C ILE A 124 21.14 21.45 33.12
N LEU A 125 21.58 20.89 32.00
CA LEU A 125 22.78 21.30 31.27
C LEU A 125 22.50 22.40 30.24
N ALA A 126 21.35 22.33 29.58
CA ALA A 126 20.90 23.29 28.57
C ALA A 126 19.37 23.26 28.42
N GLU A 127 18.76 24.37 28.04
CA GLU A 127 17.33 24.45 27.72
C GLU A 127 17.05 25.40 26.56
N VAL A 128 15.96 25.13 25.83
CA VAL A 128 15.44 25.98 24.75
C VAL A 128 13.93 25.80 24.68
N THR A 129 13.21 26.83 24.25
CA THR A 129 11.75 26.74 24.08
C THR A 129 11.41 26.85 22.60
N ASN A 130 10.65 25.89 22.09
CA ASN A 130 10.07 25.93 20.75
C ASN A 130 8.72 26.66 20.80
N GLU A 131 8.59 27.72 20.01
CA GLU A 131 7.33 28.41 19.77
C GLU A 131 6.67 27.87 18.50
N ARG A 132 5.60 27.09 18.66
CA ARG A 132 4.88 26.47 17.54
C ARG A 132 3.61 27.25 17.20
N LEU A 133 3.64 27.98 16.10
CA LEU A 133 2.57 28.88 15.64
C LEU A 133 1.49 28.10 14.88
N LEU A 134 0.22 28.37 15.18
CA LEU A 134 -0.89 27.87 14.33
C LEU A 134 -1.17 28.78 13.14
N MET A 135 -0.84 30.07 13.27
CA MET A 135 -1.13 31.11 12.29
C MET A 135 0.19 31.79 11.93
N ALA A 136 0.55 31.74 10.65
CA ALA A 136 1.72 32.43 10.12
C ALA A 136 1.51 33.95 10.08
N ASP A 137 2.62 34.69 10.01
CA ASP A 137 2.58 36.13 9.80
C ASP A 137 1.80 36.50 8.53
N GLY A 138 0.92 37.49 8.65
CA GLY A 138 0.09 37.98 7.55
C GLY A 138 -1.20 37.21 7.29
N VAL A 139 -1.44 36.05 7.93
CA VAL A 139 -2.77 35.42 7.93
C VAL A 139 -3.70 36.21 8.84
N SER A 140 -4.85 36.63 8.33
CA SER A 140 -5.84 37.35 9.15
C SER A 140 -6.85 36.39 9.78
N ARG A 141 -7.20 36.63 11.04
CA ARG A 141 -8.24 35.90 11.77
C ARG A 141 -9.39 36.86 12.13
N VAL A 142 -10.60 36.56 11.67
CA VAL A 142 -11.80 37.36 11.95
C VAL A 142 -12.87 36.46 12.56
N SER A 143 -13.38 36.84 13.74
CA SER A 143 -14.55 36.17 14.32
C SER A 143 -15.81 36.63 13.59
N VAL A 144 -16.61 35.68 13.11
CA VAL A 144 -17.79 35.93 12.30
C VAL A 144 -19.03 35.51 13.06
N LYS A 145 -20.03 36.40 13.10
CA LYS A 145 -21.38 36.11 13.56
C LYS A 145 -22.34 36.79 12.59
N GLU A 146 -22.86 36.02 11.67
CA GLU A 146 -23.75 36.48 10.60
C GLU A 146 -24.90 35.49 10.45
N GLY A 147 -26.11 36.02 10.30
CA GLY A 147 -27.32 35.21 10.33
C GLY A 147 -27.39 34.30 11.57
N ASN A 148 -27.59 33.01 11.33
CA ASN A 148 -27.76 31.97 12.33
C ASN A 148 -26.48 31.17 12.61
N PHE A 149 -25.34 31.54 12.02
CA PHE A 149 -24.07 30.83 12.24
C PHE A 149 -23.03 31.68 12.99
N ARG A 150 -22.12 30.97 13.65
CA ARG A 150 -20.93 31.54 14.31
C ARG A 150 -19.71 30.73 13.91
N GLY A 151 -18.66 31.42 13.52
CA GLY A 151 -17.41 30.82 13.10
C GLY A 151 -16.22 31.77 13.19
N VAL A 152 -15.09 31.31 12.68
CA VAL A 152 -13.87 32.10 12.56
C VAL A 152 -13.33 31.97 11.14
N LEU A 153 -13.18 33.10 10.47
CA LEU A 153 -12.63 33.19 9.12
C LEU A 153 -11.11 33.43 9.21
N PHE A 154 -10.36 32.59 8.51
CA PHE A 154 -8.93 32.73 8.27
C PHE A 154 -8.71 33.09 6.81
N THR A 155 -7.91 34.12 6.55
CA THR A 155 -7.61 34.58 5.19
C THR A 155 -6.10 34.66 4.99
N PRO A 156 -5.54 34.02 3.95
CA PRO A 156 -4.11 34.09 3.67
C PRO A 156 -3.63 35.51 3.36
N PRO A 157 -2.34 35.80 3.57
CA PRO A 157 -1.70 37.01 3.06
C PRO A 157 -1.71 37.04 1.53
N GLY A 158 -1.63 38.24 0.94
CA GLY A 158 -1.65 38.43 -0.52
C GLY A 158 -3.01 38.88 -1.08
N THR A 159 -3.06 39.11 -2.40
CA THR A 159 -4.23 39.68 -3.09
C THR A 159 -5.32 38.66 -3.40
N GLY A 160 -5.02 37.36 -3.34
CA GLY A 160 -5.89 36.30 -3.86
C GLY A 160 -5.94 36.31 -5.40
N PRO A 161 -6.89 35.56 -6.01
CA PRO A 161 -7.88 34.73 -5.33
C PRO A 161 -7.30 33.45 -4.69
N PHE A 162 -8.02 32.90 -3.72
CA PHE A 162 -7.70 31.64 -3.03
C PHE A 162 -8.91 30.68 -3.03
N PRO A 163 -8.67 29.36 -3.00
CA PRO A 163 -9.72 28.38 -2.77
C PRO A 163 -10.38 28.55 -1.40
N ALA A 164 -11.70 28.41 -1.36
CA ALA A 164 -12.49 28.46 -0.14
C ALA A 164 -12.69 27.08 0.49
N VAL A 165 -12.47 26.98 1.80
CA VAL A 165 -12.66 25.75 2.60
C VAL A 165 -13.54 26.03 3.80
N LEU A 166 -14.56 25.20 3.99
CA LEU A 166 -15.35 25.12 5.21
C LEU A 166 -14.77 24.01 6.11
N ASP A 167 -14.23 24.39 7.26
CA ASP A 167 -13.70 23.47 8.26
C ASP A 167 -14.79 23.14 9.30
N LEU A 168 -15.29 21.91 9.28
CA LEU A 168 -16.36 21.45 10.18
C LEU A 168 -15.82 20.53 11.28
N SER A 169 -16.23 20.83 12.49
CA SER A 169 -15.86 20.08 13.69
C SER A 169 -17.07 19.90 14.62
N THR A 170 -17.06 18.85 15.44
CA THR A 170 -18.07 18.65 16.49
C THR A 170 -18.02 19.75 17.55
N ILE A 171 -16.81 20.24 17.83
CA ILE A 171 -16.52 21.36 18.72
C ILE A 171 -15.54 22.25 17.99
N MET A 172 -15.86 23.54 17.92
CA MET A 172 -15.07 24.52 17.18
C MET A 172 -13.57 24.46 17.57
N SER A 173 -12.73 24.34 16.54
CA SER A 173 -11.28 24.26 16.62
C SER A 173 -10.70 25.16 15.54
N GLU A 174 -9.83 26.10 15.91
CA GLU A 174 -9.15 26.94 14.92
C GLU A 174 -7.87 26.30 14.37
N ARG A 175 -7.45 25.16 14.95
CA ARG A 175 -6.15 24.53 14.65
C ARG A 175 -6.02 24.18 13.17
N ARG A 176 -6.98 23.42 12.64
CA ARG A 176 -6.95 22.95 11.26
C ARG A 176 -7.13 24.08 10.26
N ALA A 177 -8.04 25.01 10.56
CA ALA A 177 -8.33 26.14 9.68
C ALA A 177 -7.17 27.15 9.58
N ALA A 178 -6.53 27.49 10.70
CA ALA A 178 -5.36 28.37 10.67
C ALA A 178 -4.21 27.74 9.88
N LEU A 179 -3.95 26.43 10.06
CA LEU A 179 -2.90 25.73 9.34
C LEU A 179 -3.19 25.61 7.85
N LEU A 180 -4.44 25.37 7.43
CA LEU A 180 -4.83 25.42 6.02
C LEU A 180 -4.68 26.84 5.44
N ALA A 181 -5.01 27.89 6.19
CA ALA A 181 -4.82 29.26 5.72
C ALA A 181 -3.34 29.60 5.45
N ASN A 182 -2.41 29.05 6.26
CA ASN A 182 -0.97 29.15 5.98
C ASN A 182 -0.56 28.52 4.64
N LYS A 183 -1.39 27.63 4.08
CA LYS A 183 -1.15 26.91 2.80
C LYS A 183 -1.91 27.51 1.61
N GLY A 184 -2.52 28.69 1.79
CA GLY A 184 -3.16 29.45 0.71
C GLY A 184 -4.65 29.20 0.53
N PHE A 185 -5.38 28.82 1.59
CA PHE A 185 -6.83 28.64 1.57
C PHE A 185 -7.55 29.72 2.37
N VAL A 186 -8.68 30.22 1.89
CA VAL A 186 -9.60 31.01 2.74
C VAL A 186 -10.46 30.02 3.50
N VAL A 187 -10.32 29.97 4.83
CA VAL A 187 -10.94 28.92 5.64
C VAL A 187 -11.90 29.50 6.66
N LEU A 188 -13.18 29.09 6.59
CA LEU A 188 -14.15 29.36 7.64
C LEU A 188 -14.29 28.12 8.51
N THR A 189 -13.95 28.22 9.79
CA THR A 189 -14.19 27.13 10.76
C THR A 189 -15.42 27.39 11.61
N LEU A 190 -16.23 26.35 11.82
CA LEU A 190 -17.32 26.36 12.77
C LEU A 190 -17.64 24.97 13.33
N SER A 191 -18.37 24.98 14.44
CA SER A 191 -18.96 23.80 15.04
C SER A 191 -20.20 23.36 14.24
N VAL A 192 -20.43 22.07 14.06
CA VAL A 192 -21.72 21.60 13.52
C VAL A 192 -22.88 21.91 14.49
N PHE A 193 -22.61 21.97 15.79
CA PHE A 193 -23.58 22.43 16.77
C PHE A 193 -23.47 23.95 16.94
N GLN A 194 -24.42 24.68 16.37
CA GLN A 194 -24.52 26.14 16.47
C GLN A 194 -25.21 26.62 17.76
N GLU A 195 -25.91 25.70 18.44
CA GLU A 195 -26.55 25.93 19.73
C GLU A 195 -25.87 25.11 20.85
N ASN A 196 -26.21 25.42 22.10
CA ASN A 196 -25.71 24.67 23.25
C ASN A 196 -26.20 23.22 23.21
N LEU A 197 -25.25 22.29 23.28
CA LEU A 197 -25.48 20.84 23.17
C LEU A 197 -26.56 20.31 24.13
N GLY A 198 -26.68 20.89 25.33
CA GLY A 198 -27.67 20.47 26.34
C GLY A 198 -29.13 20.70 25.95
N ASN A 199 -29.40 21.57 24.97
CA ASN A 199 -30.75 21.91 24.51
C ASN A 199 -31.07 21.34 23.12
N LEU A 200 -30.11 20.66 22.48
CA LEU A 200 -30.23 20.23 21.10
C LEU A 200 -31.13 19.01 21.00
N LYS A 201 -32.19 19.09 20.17
CA LYS A 201 -33.08 17.96 19.85
C LYS A 201 -32.99 17.52 18.40
N MET A 202 -32.53 18.41 17.53
CA MET A 202 -32.41 18.24 16.09
C MET A 202 -31.28 19.10 15.58
N LEU A 203 -30.73 18.75 14.42
CA LEU A 203 -29.69 19.51 13.74
C LEU A 203 -30.26 20.13 12.46
N HIS A 204 -29.91 21.38 12.16
CA HIS A 204 -30.34 22.09 10.95
C HIS A 204 -29.16 22.34 10.03
N LEU A 205 -29.35 22.09 8.73
CA LEU A 205 -28.37 22.47 7.70
C LEU A 205 -28.46 23.96 7.32
N ASP A 206 -29.57 24.64 7.63
CA ASP A 206 -29.80 26.04 7.22
C ASP A 206 -28.67 27.02 7.68
N PRO A 207 -28.19 26.99 8.95
CA PRO A 207 -27.07 27.83 9.36
C PRO A 207 -25.75 27.51 8.64
N LEU A 208 -25.55 26.24 8.24
CA LEU A 208 -24.35 25.83 7.52
C LEU A 208 -24.42 26.27 6.05
N GLU A 209 -25.61 26.25 5.43
CA GLU A 209 -25.84 26.85 4.10
C GLU A 209 -25.54 28.36 4.12
N GLU A 210 -26.03 29.09 5.14
CA GLU A 210 -25.71 30.51 5.33
C GLU A 210 -24.19 30.74 5.42
N ALA A 211 -23.46 29.87 6.12
CA ALA A 211 -22.01 29.93 6.23
C ALA A 211 -21.29 29.69 4.88
N ILE A 212 -21.80 28.76 4.05
CA ILE A 212 -21.28 28.51 2.69
C ILE A 212 -21.48 29.75 1.82
N ILE A 213 -22.66 30.36 1.86
CA ILE A 213 -22.99 31.57 1.10
C ILE A 213 -22.07 32.72 1.53
N PHE A 214 -21.92 32.93 2.84
CA PHE A 214 -21.01 33.93 3.39
C PHE A 214 -19.57 33.71 2.91
N LEU A 215 -19.09 32.47 2.96
CA LEU A 215 -17.72 32.13 2.55
C LEU A 215 -17.48 32.40 1.07
N LEU A 216 -18.44 32.08 0.20
CA LEU A 216 -18.36 32.37 -1.24
C LEU A 216 -18.37 33.87 -1.57
N GLN A 217 -18.89 34.71 -0.68
CA GLN A 217 -18.95 36.17 -0.86
C GLN A 217 -17.66 36.88 -0.41
N GLN A 218 -16.67 36.17 0.13
CA GLN A 218 -15.47 36.81 0.65
C GLN A 218 -14.60 37.38 -0.49
N PRO A 219 -14.06 38.60 -0.35
CA PRO A 219 -13.36 39.30 -1.46
C PRO A 219 -12.16 38.57 -2.06
N LYS A 220 -11.51 37.68 -1.29
CA LYS A 220 -10.33 36.91 -1.75
C LYS A 220 -10.66 35.49 -2.20
N VAL A 221 -11.93 35.11 -2.26
CA VAL A 221 -12.35 33.78 -2.74
C VAL A 221 -12.54 33.83 -4.24
N GLY A 222 -11.79 33.01 -4.97
CA GLY A 222 -11.94 32.89 -6.43
C GLY A 222 -12.83 31.75 -6.88
N SER A 223 -13.16 30.83 -5.97
CA SER A 223 -13.90 29.63 -6.29
C SER A 223 -15.41 29.88 -6.27
N LYS A 224 -16.14 29.35 -7.25
CA LYS A 224 -17.61 29.40 -7.29
C LYS A 224 -18.27 28.36 -6.37
N ARG A 225 -17.47 27.46 -5.82
CA ARG A 225 -17.84 26.35 -4.94
C ARG A 225 -16.77 26.19 -3.86
N ILE A 226 -17.08 25.47 -2.80
CA ILE A 226 -16.19 25.31 -1.64
C ILE A 226 -15.72 23.86 -1.46
N GLY A 227 -14.56 23.69 -0.83
CA GLY A 227 -14.18 22.43 -0.20
C GLY A 227 -14.72 22.34 1.23
N ILE A 228 -15.01 21.15 1.74
CA ILE A 228 -15.37 20.91 3.13
C ILE A 228 -14.36 19.93 3.74
N VAL A 229 -13.77 20.26 4.88
CA VAL A 229 -12.95 19.32 5.67
C VAL A 229 -13.65 19.02 6.97
N SER A 230 -13.85 17.74 7.26
CA SER A 230 -14.70 17.32 8.37
C SER A 230 -14.17 16.06 9.04
N LYS A 231 -14.41 15.93 10.35
CA LYS A 231 -14.01 14.75 11.12
C LYS A 231 -15.11 14.24 12.03
N SER A 232 -15.13 12.92 12.28
CA SER A 232 -16.04 12.31 13.25
C SER A 232 -17.51 12.64 12.94
N LYS A 233 -18.32 13.04 13.94
CA LYS A 233 -19.71 13.46 13.74
C LYS A 233 -19.86 14.58 12.69
N ALA A 234 -18.88 15.46 12.51
CA ALA A 234 -19.01 16.51 11.49
C ALA A 234 -18.97 15.97 10.06
N ALA A 235 -18.47 14.74 9.87
CA ALA A 235 -18.29 14.14 8.56
C ALA A 235 -19.62 13.66 7.95
N ASP A 236 -20.56 13.13 8.73
CA ASP A 236 -21.89 12.78 8.20
C ASP A 236 -22.70 14.04 7.80
N VAL A 237 -22.49 15.15 8.51
CA VAL A 237 -23.06 16.46 8.18
C VAL A 237 -22.45 17.00 6.89
N ALA A 238 -21.12 16.89 6.71
CA ALA A 238 -20.45 17.30 5.47
C ALA A 238 -20.94 16.51 4.25
N LEU A 239 -21.15 15.20 4.39
CA LEU A 239 -21.78 14.39 3.35
C LEU A 239 -23.20 14.89 3.04
N SER A 240 -23.97 15.24 4.07
CA SER A 240 -25.33 15.76 3.91
C SER A 240 -25.34 17.13 3.24
N LEU A 241 -24.39 18.01 3.55
CA LEU A 241 -24.22 19.30 2.86
C LEU A 241 -23.97 19.07 1.37
N ALA A 242 -23.08 18.15 1.01
CA ALA A 242 -22.78 17.84 -0.39
C ALA A 242 -23.98 17.23 -1.15
N ALA A 243 -24.85 16.48 -0.46
CA ALA A 243 -26.02 15.86 -1.07
C ALA A 243 -27.21 16.82 -1.25
N TYR A 244 -27.43 17.72 -0.29
CA TYR A 244 -28.65 18.55 -0.24
C TYR A 244 -28.45 20.03 -0.55
N ILE A 245 -27.23 20.55 -0.46
CA ILE A 245 -26.94 21.98 -0.63
C ILE A 245 -26.01 22.21 -1.84
N PRO A 246 -26.39 23.11 -2.76
CA PRO A 246 -25.53 23.46 -3.89
C PRO A 246 -24.29 24.23 -3.41
N GLY A 247 -23.21 24.18 -4.20
CA GLY A 247 -21.99 24.96 -3.93
C GLY A 247 -20.88 24.20 -3.21
N VAL A 248 -21.06 22.91 -2.94
CA VAL A 248 -19.99 22.02 -2.44
C VAL A 248 -19.29 21.34 -3.61
N GLU A 249 -17.98 21.58 -3.75
CA GLU A 249 -17.14 20.96 -4.79
C GLU A 249 -16.40 19.73 -4.32
N ALA A 250 -15.89 19.77 -3.08
CA ALA A 250 -15.04 18.72 -2.56
C ALA A 250 -15.35 18.47 -1.08
N VAL A 251 -15.33 17.21 -0.65
CA VAL A 251 -15.51 16.81 0.75
C VAL A 251 -14.38 15.88 1.16
N VAL A 252 -13.62 16.32 2.17
CA VAL A 252 -12.70 15.48 2.92
C VAL A 252 -13.45 14.96 4.14
N TRP A 253 -13.66 13.65 4.14
CA TRP A 253 -14.34 12.89 5.20
C TRP A 253 -13.29 12.14 6.02
N ILE A 254 -13.19 12.42 7.32
CA ILE A 254 -12.18 11.82 8.21
C ILE A 254 -12.86 11.08 9.36
N SER A 255 -12.65 9.77 9.47
CA SER A 255 -13.15 8.95 10.59
C SER A 255 -14.65 9.13 10.87
N GLY A 256 -15.47 9.27 9.84
CA GLY A 256 -16.90 9.60 9.98
C GLY A 256 -17.82 8.38 10.03
N CYS A 257 -19.13 8.63 9.93
CA CYS A 257 -20.16 7.62 9.64
C CYS A 257 -20.78 7.87 8.26
N SER A 258 -21.28 6.81 7.60
CA SER A 258 -22.00 6.93 6.31
C SER A 258 -23.49 7.28 6.46
N ALA A 259 -23.97 7.34 7.71
CA ALA A 259 -25.33 7.69 8.09
C ALA A 259 -25.36 8.85 9.07
N ASN A 260 -26.48 9.58 9.11
CA ASN A 260 -26.68 10.68 10.05
C ASN A 260 -26.84 10.17 11.48
N THR A 261 -25.90 10.51 12.36
CA THR A 261 -25.85 10.00 13.74
C THR A 261 -26.37 11.02 14.78
N THR A 262 -26.73 10.54 15.97
CA THR A 262 -27.02 11.35 17.18
C THR A 262 -28.34 12.14 17.17
N PHE A 263 -28.58 13.00 16.16
CA PHE A 263 -29.76 13.87 16.10
C PHE A 263 -30.42 13.79 14.72
N PRO A 264 -31.76 13.88 14.63
CA PRO A 264 -32.43 13.98 13.34
C PRO A 264 -32.00 15.26 12.63
N LEU A 265 -31.76 15.15 11.33
CA LEU A 265 -31.26 16.22 10.49
C LEU A 265 -32.40 16.87 9.71
N PHE A 266 -32.46 18.19 9.77
CA PHE A 266 -33.47 19.03 9.13
C PHE A 266 -32.83 19.97 8.13
N TYR A 267 -33.58 20.26 7.07
CA TYR A 267 -33.25 21.30 6.10
C TYR A 267 -34.56 21.96 5.65
N LYS A 268 -34.62 23.30 5.65
CA LYS A 268 -35.82 24.07 5.29
C LYS A 268 -37.08 23.58 6.01
N LYS A 269 -36.95 23.38 7.33
CA LYS A 269 -37.99 22.89 8.25
C LYS A 269 -38.53 21.47 7.97
N ARG A 270 -37.92 20.72 7.06
CA ARG A 270 -38.26 19.32 6.79
C ARG A 270 -37.18 18.42 7.35
N GLN A 271 -37.58 17.33 8.01
CA GLN A 271 -36.63 16.29 8.38
C GLN A 271 -36.17 15.58 7.10
N ILE A 272 -34.87 15.62 6.82
CA ILE A 272 -34.25 14.98 5.65
C ILE A 272 -33.66 13.62 6.01
N LEU A 273 -33.11 13.45 7.21
CA LEU A 273 -32.57 12.18 7.70
C LEU A 273 -32.94 11.96 9.17
N PRO A 274 -33.46 10.78 9.57
CA PRO A 274 -33.56 10.39 10.96
C PRO A 274 -32.17 10.18 11.59
N ALA A 275 -32.11 10.09 12.92
CA ALA A 275 -30.89 9.78 13.64
C ALA A 275 -30.63 8.26 13.67
N LEU A 276 -29.43 7.85 13.30
CA LEU A 276 -28.89 6.53 13.63
C LEU A 276 -28.57 6.48 15.12
N MET A 277 -29.19 5.52 15.80
CA MET A 277 -29.13 5.42 17.26
C MET A 277 -27.85 4.72 17.73
N PHE A 278 -27.48 5.03 18.97
CA PHE A 278 -26.32 4.48 19.67
C PHE A 278 -26.77 3.62 20.85
N ASP A 279 -26.27 2.39 20.94
CA ASP A 279 -26.58 1.46 22.01
C ASP A 279 -25.45 1.39 23.04
N THR A 280 -25.65 2.07 24.15
CA THR A 280 -24.72 2.06 25.29
C THR A 280 -24.43 0.67 25.86
N LYS A 281 -25.31 -0.33 25.65
CA LYS A 281 -25.11 -1.71 26.13
C LYS A 281 -24.06 -2.46 25.32
N LYS A 282 -23.76 -2.01 24.10
CA LYS A 282 -22.72 -2.57 23.22
C LYS A 282 -21.33 -1.98 23.44
N LEU A 283 -21.20 -1.03 24.37
CA LEU A 283 -19.90 -0.53 24.80
C LEU A 283 -19.10 -1.65 25.45
N ILE A 284 -17.89 -1.88 24.96
CA ILE A 284 -17.02 -2.94 25.48
C ILE A 284 -16.11 -2.34 26.56
N PRO A 285 -16.20 -2.76 27.82
CA PRO A 285 -15.31 -2.28 28.88
C PRO A 285 -13.90 -2.86 28.68
N THR A 286 -12.89 -2.09 29.08
CA THR A 286 -11.48 -2.52 29.04
C THR A 286 -10.89 -2.57 30.44
N GLN A 287 -9.77 -3.29 30.60
CA GLN A 287 -9.05 -3.37 31.88
C GLN A 287 -8.58 -2.00 32.39
N SER A 288 -8.41 -1.01 31.50
CA SER A 288 -8.02 0.36 31.84
C SER A 288 -9.15 1.21 32.46
N GLY A 289 -10.39 0.69 32.49
CA GLY A 289 -11.58 1.44 32.86
C GLY A 289 -12.17 2.32 31.74
N ALA A 290 -11.50 2.41 30.59
CA ALA A 290 -12.07 2.99 29.37
C ALA A 290 -13.00 2.01 28.65
N VAL A 291 -13.83 2.52 27.72
CA VAL A 291 -14.72 1.73 26.88
C VAL A 291 -14.38 1.84 25.40
N ILE A 292 -14.63 0.78 24.64
CA ILE A 292 -14.55 0.75 23.17
C ILE A 292 -15.96 0.99 22.61
N GLY A 293 -16.09 1.96 21.72
CA GLY A 293 -17.33 2.37 21.07
C GLY A 293 -17.60 1.72 19.71
N LYS A 294 -16.60 1.04 19.13
CA LYS A 294 -16.58 0.56 17.73
C LYS A 294 -17.90 -0.03 17.22
N TYR A 295 -18.57 -0.84 18.04
CA TYR A 295 -19.79 -1.58 17.68
C TYR A 295 -21.07 -1.05 18.33
N ALA A 296 -21.01 0.12 18.97
CA ALA A 296 -22.13 0.69 19.70
C ALA A 296 -23.10 1.47 18.81
N MET A 297 -22.65 1.95 17.64
CA MET A 297 -23.57 2.48 16.63
C MET A 297 -24.43 1.36 16.05
N HIS A 298 -25.71 1.64 15.82
CA HIS A 298 -26.56 0.74 15.04
C HIS A 298 -26.01 0.54 13.63
N ASP A 299 -26.25 -0.62 13.05
CA ASP A 299 -25.83 -0.90 11.67
C ASP A 299 -26.70 -0.09 10.69
N PRO A 300 -26.10 0.86 9.94
CA PRO A 300 -26.84 1.71 9.01
C PRO A 300 -27.45 0.94 7.83
N LEU A 301 -26.97 -0.26 7.51
CA LEU A 301 -27.42 -1.03 6.36
C LEU A 301 -28.61 -1.93 6.64
N LYS A 302 -28.95 -2.14 7.91
CA LYS A 302 -30.18 -2.83 8.32
C LYS A 302 -31.42 -2.05 7.88
N GLU A 303 -32.45 -2.80 7.47
CA GLU A 303 -33.67 -2.24 6.88
C GLU A 303 -34.31 -1.15 7.73
N GLU A 304 -34.37 -1.36 9.05
CA GLU A 304 -34.93 -0.41 10.01
C GLU A 304 -34.12 0.90 10.15
N ASN A 305 -32.83 0.91 9.79
CA ASN A 305 -31.94 2.06 9.92
C ASN A 305 -31.58 2.71 8.57
N ARG A 306 -31.90 2.06 7.44
CA ARG A 306 -31.52 2.54 6.09
C ARG A 306 -31.92 3.98 5.80
N ALA A 307 -33.05 4.44 6.36
CA ALA A 307 -33.50 5.81 6.20
C ALA A 307 -32.50 6.85 6.73
N SER A 308 -31.59 6.48 7.64
CA SER A 308 -30.56 7.37 8.18
C SER A 308 -29.31 7.51 7.30
N VAL A 309 -29.13 6.64 6.31
CA VAL A 309 -27.98 6.65 5.40
C VAL A 309 -27.97 7.94 4.58
N VAL A 310 -26.83 8.63 4.52
CA VAL A 310 -26.69 9.86 3.74
C VAL A 310 -26.64 9.51 2.25
N PRO A 311 -27.49 10.10 1.38
CA PRO A 311 -27.55 9.75 -0.04
C PRO A 311 -26.44 10.45 -0.84
N ILE A 312 -25.18 10.10 -0.56
CA ILE A 312 -23.99 10.70 -1.16
C ILE A 312 -23.94 10.57 -2.69
N GLU A 313 -24.66 9.61 -3.26
CA GLU A 313 -24.80 9.44 -4.70
C GLU A 313 -25.52 10.60 -5.39
N GLN A 314 -26.32 11.36 -4.65
CA GLN A 314 -27.00 12.57 -5.13
C GLN A 314 -26.05 13.77 -5.22
N ALA A 315 -24.90 13.71 -4.54
CA ALA A 315 -23.90 14.76 -4.60
C ALA A 315 -23.13 14.74 -5.93
N ASN A 316 -22.78 15.93 -6.39
CA ASN A 316 -21.83 16.14 -7.49
C ASN A 316 -20.41 16.50 -6.99
N ALA A 317 -20.21 16.52 -5.67
CA ALA A 317 -18.92 16.82 -5.05
C ALA A 317 -17.91 15.69 -5.24
N HIS A 318 -16.62 16.02 -5.28
CA HIS A 318 -15.54 15.06 -5.19
C HIS A 318 -15.30 14.64 -3.73
N PHE A 319 -15.05 13.36 -3.46
CA PHE A 319 -14.83 12.88 -2.10
C PHE A 319 -13.40 12.38 -1.87
N LEU A 320 -12.80 12.74 -0.74
CA LEU A 320 -11.63 12.06 -0.20
C LEU A 320 -12.04 11.39 1.11
N PHE A 321 -12.12 10.06 1.12
CA PHE A 321 -12.41 9.29 2.32
C PHE A 321 -11.12 8.89 3.04
N VAL A 322 -11.00 9.31 4.30
CA VAL A 322 -9.88 8.97 5.18
C VAL A 322 -10.38 8.10 6.32
N ALA A 323 -9.96 6.83 6.36
CA ALA A 323 -10.35 5.88 7.39
C ALA A 323 -9.14 5.33 8.18
N PRO A 324 -9.11 5.50 9.52
CA PRO A 324 -8.23 4.73 10.38
C PRO A 324 -8.76 3.29 10.56
N GLU A 325 -7.91 2.29 10.39
CA GLU A 325 -8.33 0.87 10.54
C GLU A 325 -8.50 0.44 12.01
N ASP A 326 -7.75 1.06 12.92
CA ASP A 326 -7.85 0.83 14.36
C ASP A 326 -8.72 1.91 15.03
N ASP A 327 -9.75 2.39 14.34
CA ASP A 327 -10.78 3.25 14.94
C ASP A 327 -11.59 2.45 15.97
N LEU A 328 -11.44 2.82 17.24
CA LEU A 328 -12.17 2.22 18.37
C LEU A 328 -13.40 3.02 18.80
N CYS A 329 -13.67 4.17 18.17
CA CYS A 329 -14.86 4.98 18.41
C CYS A 329 -16.08 4.44 17.67
N TRP A 330 -15.94 4.17 16.37
CA TRP A 330 -16.91 3.50 15.50
C TRP A 330 -16.19 2.91 14.29
N ASP A 331 -16.87 2.09 13.49
CA ASP A 331 -16.24 1.38 12.38
C ASP A 331 -16.11 2.21 11.08
N SER A 332 -15.28 3.26 11.15
CA SER A 332 -15.02 4.19 10.03
C SER A 332 -14.58 3.49 8.74
N TYR A 333 -13.78 2.42 8.86
CA TYR A 333 -13.34 1.64 7.71
C TYR A 333 -14.51 0.96 6.99
N THR A 334 -15.38 0.29 7.74
CA THR A 334 -16.57 -0.36 7.16
C THR A 334 -17.52 0.65 6.52
N TYR A 335 -17.72 1.82 7.15
CA TYR A 335 -18.55 2.88 6.56
C TYR A 335 -17.95 3.43 5.26
N MET A 336 -16.64 3.63 5.20
CA MET A 336 -15.97 4.06 3.97
C MET A 336 -16.13 3.03 2.85
N MET A 337 -15.89 1.74 3.14
CA MET A 337 -16.02 0.68 2.15
C MET A 337 -17.44 0.59 1.58
N GLU A 338 -18.46 0.71 2.44
CA GLU A 338 -19.87 0.78 2.03
C GLU A 338 -20.16 1.94 1.09
N MET A 339 -19.71 3.14 1.46
CA MET A 339 -19.90 4.34 0.63
C MET A 339 -19.21 4.19 -0.73
N MET A 340 -17.98 3.67 -0.75
CA MET A 340 -17.24 3.42 -2.00
C MET A 340 -17.96 2.40 -2.88
N GLU A 341 -18.37 1.26 -2.33
CA GLU A 341 -19.10 0.22 -3.07
C GLU A 341 -20.44 0.76 -3.62
N ARG A 342 -21.15 1.56 -2.83
CA ARG A 342 -22.39 2.22 -3.26
C ARG A 342 -22.16 3.20 -4.42
N LEU A 343 -21.15 4.06 -4.33
CA LEU A 343 -20.80 4.99 -5.41
C LEU A 343 -20.36 4.25 -6.68
N GLN A 344 -19.52 3.21 -6.55
CA GLN A 344 -19.07 2.39 -7.68
C GLN A 344 -20.23 1.69 -8.39
N ARG A 345 -21.16 1.10 -7.64
CA ARG A 345 -22.36 0.45 -8.21
C ARG A 345 -23.22 1.41 -9.02
N LEU A 346 -23.21 2.69 -8.68
CA LEU A 346 -23.93 3.75 -9.38
C LEU A 346 -23.09 4.45 -10.46
N GLY A 347 -21.90 3.92 -10.78
CA GLY A 347 -21.03 4.44 -11.84
C GLY A 347 -20.36 5.78 -11.50
N LYS A 348 -20.35 6.18 -10.24
CA LYS A 348 -19.68 7.40 -9.77
C LYS A 348 -18.18 7.15 -9.64
N THR A 349 -17.35 8.09 -10.09
CA THR A 349 -15.88 8.00 -10.06
C THR A 349 -15.23 9.19 -9.35
N ASN A 350 -16.03 10.13 -8.86
CA ASN A 350 -15.64 11.35 -8.17
C ASN A 350 -15.27 11.10 -6.70
N PHE A 351 -14.47 10.08 -6.42
CA PHE A 351 -13.97 9.83 -5.06
C PHE A 351 -12.60 9.13 -5.05
N GLU A 352 -11.84 9.41 -4.00
CA GLU A 352 -10.57 8.77 -3.64
C GLU A 352 -10.66 8.29 -2.18
N SER A 353 -9.82 7.33 -1.80
CA SER A 353 -9.75 6.88 -0.41
C SER A 353 -8.33 6.59 0.05
N VAL A 354 -8.13 6.71 1.36
CA VAL A 354 -6.90 6.31 2.03
C VAL A 354 -7.23 5.65 3.37
N CYS A 355 -6.61 4.50 3.60
CA CYS A 355 -6.69 3.74 4.84
C CYS A 355 -5.36 3.86 5.58
N TYR A 356 -5.42 4.04 6.89
CA TYR A 356 -4.23 4.04 7.74
C TYR A 356 -4.26 2.86 8.71
N PRO A 357 -3.48 1.79 8.43
CA PRO A 357 -3.34 0.68 9.35
C PRO A 357 -2.82 1.17 10.70
N LYS A 358 -3.45 0.70 11.78
CA LYS A 358 -3.09 1.05 13.16
C LYS A 358 -3.14 2.56 13.47
N ALA A 359 -3.85 3.36 12.68
CA ALA A 359 -4.25 4.70 13.10
C ALA A 359 -5.58 4.62 13.86
N GLY A 360 -5.82 5.61 14.72
CA GLY A 360 -7.01 5.69 15.56
C GLY A 360 -7.94 6.81 15.11
N HIS A 361 -9.05 6.98 15.82
CA HIS A 361 -10.14 7.88 15.44
C HIS A 361 -9.70 9.34 15.18
N PHE A 362 -8.84 9.90 16.04
CA PHE A 362 -8.45 11.31 16.00
C PHE A 362 -7.22 11.57 15.15
N LEU A 363 -7.39 11.53 13.82
CA LEU A 363 -6.37 12.04 12.90
C LEU A 363 -6.45 13.58 12.83
N GLU A 364 -5.41 14.25 13.29
CA GLU A 364 -5.29 15.71 13.34
C GLU A 364 -4.14 16.22 12.46
N PRO A 365 -3.97 17.56 12.32
CA PRO A 365 -2.73 18.09 11.74
C PRO A 365 -1.50 17.60 12.52
N PRO A 366 -0.35 17.39 11.83
CA PRO A 366 0.78 16.64 12.37
C PRO A 366 1.45 17.23 13.61
N TYR A 367 2.26 16.39 14.25
CA TYR A 367 3.17 16.75 15.35
C TYR A 367 2.47 17.19 16.65
N GLY A 368 1.22 16.79 16.82
CA GLY A 368 0.54 16.82 18.12
C GLY A 368 0.88 15.62 19.00
N PRO A 369 0.59 15.72 20.32
CA PRO A 369 0.70 14.57 21.22
C PRO A 369 -0.32 13.47 20.88
N PHE A 370 0.16 12.22 20.80
CA PHE A 370 -0.71 11.07 20.58
C PHE A 370 -1.54 10.75 21.81
N CYS A 371 -2.86 10.57 21.64
CA CYS A 371 -3.80 10.30 22.72
C CYS A 371 -4.65 9.05 22.42
N PRO A 372 -4.36 7.89 23.03
CA PRO A 372 -5.10 6.65 22.76
C PRO A 372 -6.50 6.66 23.41
N SER A 373 -6.74 7.52 24.40
CA SER A 373 -7.99 7.56 25.15
C SER A 373 -8.26 8.91 25.79
N SER A 374 -9.54 9.30 25.85
CA SER A 374 -9.95 10.49 26.58
C SER A 374 -11.40 10.44 27.05
N LEU A 375 -11.77 11.33 27.97
CA LEU A 375 -13.17 11.50 28.37
C LEU A 375 -14.03 11.95 27.17
N ASN A 376 -15.01 11.13 26.79
CA ASN A 376 -16.00 11.50 25.79
C ASN A 376 -17.15 12.28 26.45
N ARG A 377 -17.47 13.46 25.91
CA ARG A 377 -18.47 14.38 26.50
C ARG A 377 -19.91 13.87 26.38
N PHE A 378 -20.22 13.07 25.37
CA PHE A 378 -21.57 12.55 25.13
C PHE A 378 -21.90 11.40 26.08
N ILE A 379 -20.99 10.44 26.20
CA ILE A 379 -21.20 9.28 27.07
C ILE A 379 -20.68 9.48 28.51
N LYS A 380 -19.98 10.60 28.77
CA LYS A 380 -19.38 10.97 30.07
C LYS A 380 -18.49 9.87 30.68
N LYS A 381 -17.81 9.10 29.82
CA LYS A 381 -16.89 8.01 30.18
C LYS A 381 -15.60 8.10 29.36
N PRO A 382 -14.46 7.60 29.88
CA PRO A 382 -13.25 7.47 29.07
C PRO A 382 -13.48 6.49 27.91
N VAL A 383 -13.14 6.90 26.70
CA VAL A 383 -13.25 6.11 25.48
C VAL A 383 -11.86 5.85 24.91
N LEU A 384 -11.64 4.64 24.39
CA LEU A 384 -10.48 4.36 23.56
C LEU A 384 -10.74 4.86 22.14
N TRP A 385 -9.80 5.64 21.61
CA TRP A 385 -9.83 6.14 20.23
C TRP A 385 -9.07 5.21 19.28
N GLY A 386 -8.19 4.38 19.83
CA GLY A 386 -7.35 3.44 19.09
C GLY A 386 -6.10 4.07 18.51
N GLY A 387 -5.36 3.26 17.75
CA GLY A 387 -4.11 3.62 17.10
C GLY A 387 -2.85 3.24 17.90
N GLU A 388 -1.76 3.00 17.16
CA GLU A 388 -0.41 2.86 17.70
C GLU A 388 0.34 4.19 17.49
N SER A 389 0.97 4.70 18.55
CA SER A 389 1.51 6.06 18.56
C SER A 389 2.39 6.43 17.36
N ARG A 390 3.32 5.57 16.95
CA ARG A 390 4.25 5.82 15.83
C ARG A 390 3.51 5.85 14.49
N THR A 391 2.71 4.83 14.20
CA THR A 391 1.96 4.73 12.93
C THR A 391 0.86 5.79 12.83
N HIS A 392 0.24 6.15 13.96
CA HIS A 392 -0.74 7.22 14.02
C HIS A 392 -0.13 8.56 13.62
N ALA A 393 1.03 8.92 14.18
CA ALA A 393 1.69 10.17 13.81
C ALA A 393 2.16 10.20 12.34
N ALA A 394 2.60 9.04 11.81
CA ALA A 394 2.92 8.93 10.38
C ALA A 394 1.68 9.10 9.49
N ALA A 395 0.54 8.56 9.91
CA ALA A 395 -0.75 8.73 9.23
C ALA A 395 -1.19 10.19 9.21
N GLU A 396 -1.02 10.94 10.30
CA GLU A 396 -1.33 12.37 10.34
C GLU A 396 -0.50 13.17 9.33
N VAL A 397 0.81 12.87 9.20
CA VAL A 397 1.70 13.52 8.23
C VAL A 397 1.26 13.27 6.79
N ASP A 398 1.01 12.01 6.44
CA ASP A 398 0.57 11.65 5.08
C ASP A 398 -0.83 12.18 4.77
N MET A 399 -1.77 12.05 5.71
CA MET A 399 -3.14 12.56 5.57
C MET A 399 -3.12 14.06 5.33
N TRP A 400 -2.36 14.81 6.13
CA TRP A 400 -2.30 16.27 6.04
C TRP A 400 -1.83 16.75 4.67
N LYS A 401 -0.87 16.03 4.08
CA LYS A 401 -0.40 16.28 2.71
C LYS A 401 -1.50 15.97 1.68
N LYS A 402 -2.13 14.80 1.76
CA LYS A 402 -3.20 14.38 0.84
C LYS A 402 -4.40 15.32 0.85
N ILE A 403 -4.80 15.81 2.03
CA ILE A 403 -5.90 16.79 2.16
C ILE A 403 -5.57 18.07 1.36
N GLN A 404 -4.35 18.59 1.50
CA GLN A 404 -3.94 19.80 0.80
C GLN A 404 -3.87 19.61 -0.71
N GLU A 405 -3.35 18.47 -1.17
CA GLU A 405 -3.27 18.11 -2.59
C GLU A 405 -4.66 17.91 -3.21
N PHE A 406 -5.56 17.24 -2.49
CA PHE A 406 -6.93 17.00 -2.91
C PHE A 406 -7.72 18.32 -3.04
N LEU A 407 -7.63 19.20 -2.05
CA LEU A 407 -8.32 20.50 -2.09
C LEU A 407 -7.77 21.41 -3.19
N LYS A 408 -6.46 21.37 -3.48
CA LYS A 408 -5.85 22.17 -4.56
C LYS A 408 -6.23 21.66 -5.96
N SER A 409 -6.32 20.34 -6.13
CA SER A 409 -6.62 19.73 -7.44
C SER A 409 -8.06 19.94 -7.90
N HIS A 410 -8.99 20.15 -6.96
CA HIS A 410 -10.41 20.32 -7.22
C HIS A 410 -10.87 21.78 -7.16
N ASP A 411 -9.95 22.75 -7.11
CA ASP A 411 -10.27 24.18 -7.27
C ASP A 411 -10.21 24.57 -8.77
N GLN A 412 -11.22 24.18 -9.55
CA GLN A 412 -11.28 24.49 -10.98
C GLN A 412 -11.95 25.84 -11.28
N GLU A 413 -11.17 26.91 -11.13
CA GLU A 413 -11.11 28.01 -12.10
C GLU A 413 -9.67 28.59 -12.16
N THR A 414 -8.64 27.72 -12.22
CA THR A 414 -7.29 28.12 -12.67
C THR A 414 -6.63 27.04 -13.54
N PHE A 415 -7.33 26.55 -14.57
CA PHE A 415 -6.67 25.90 -15.70
C PHE A 415 -6.09 27.00 -16.61
N LEU A 416 -4.88 27.48 -16.28
CA LEU A 416 -3.86 28.06 -17.18
C LEU A 416 -2.72 28.67 -16.33
N SER A 417 -1.91 27.82 -15.69
CA SER A 417 -0.57 28.20 -15.22
C SER A 417 0.24 26.96 -14.83
N LEU A 418 0.47 26.07 -15.80
CA LEU A 418 1.56 25.09 -15.76
C LEU A 418 2.96 25.75 -15.94
N SER A 419 3.07 27.04 -15.65
CA SER A 419 4.30 27.84 -15.77
C SER A 419 4.84 28.37 -14.44
N TYR A 420 4.14 28.21 -13.30
CA TYR A 420 4.60 28.77 -12.03
C TYR A 420 5.64 27.89 -11.28
N LEU A 421 5.70 26.58 -11.56
CA LEU A 421 6.75 25.71 -11.00
C LEU A 421 8.12 25.84 -11.71
N ASN A 422 8.18 26.56 -12.84
CA ASN A 422 9.43 26.80 -13.57
C ASN A 422 10.03 28.20 -13.32
N VAL A 423 9.32 29.10 -12.61
CA VAL A 423 9.81 30.45 -12.29
C VAL A 423 10.45 30.54 -10.90
N MET A 424 10.04 29.69 -9.94
CA MET A 424 10.77 29.54 -8.67
C MET A 424 12.11 28.80 -8.80
N ARG A 425 12.47 28.36 -10.01
CA ARG A 425 13.77 27.74 -10.34
C ARG A 425 14.79 28.75 -10.91
N ARG A 426 14.46 30.05 -10.97
CA ARG A 426 15.30 31.09 -11.60
C ARG A 426 15.64 32.29 -10.71
N LEU A 427 15.44 32.20 -9.39
CA LEU A 427 15.95 33.20 -8.45
C LEU A 427 16.68 32.51 -7.28
N SER A 428 17.85 31.96 -7.58
CA SER A 428 18.89 31.64 -6.59
C SER A 428 20.26 31.87 -7.22
N GLY A 429 20.52 33.12 -7.61
CA GLY A 429 21.88 33.62 -7.60
C GLY A 429 22.30 33.77 -6.13
N ASP A 430 23.42 33.15 -5.78
CA ASP A 430 24.04 33.12 -4.44
C ASP A 430 23.79 31.87 -3.56
N MET A 431 23.63 30.69 -4.18
CA MET A 431 23.92 29.40 -3.53
C MET A 431 25.08 28.70 -4.25
N LYS A 432 26.30 29.23 -4.12
CA LYS A 432 27.51 28.55 -4.64
C LYS A 432 28.42 27.98 -3.55
N SER A 433 28.16 28.26 -2.27
CA SER A 433 28.91 27.67 -1.14
C SER A 433 28.19 26.46 -0.51
N ASP A 434 26.85 26.46 -0.48
CA ASP A 434 26.09 25.46 0.28
C ASP A 434 25.84 24.15 -0.49
N TRP A 435 26.19 24.11 -1.78
CA TRP A 435 26.12 22.89 -2.60
C TRP A 435 27.29 21.93 -2.37
N GLU A 436 28.41 22.39 -1.80
CA GLU A 436 29.57 21.54 -1.54
C GLU A 436 29.44 20.73 -0.23
N GLU A 437 28.70 21.22 0.78
CA GLU A 437 28.51 20.49 2.04
C GLU A 437 27.36 19.45 2.01
N MET A 438 26.28 19.69 1.26
CA MET A 438 25.22 18.69 1.04
C MET A 438 25.62 17.53 0.11
N SER A 439 26.79 17.64 -0.54
CA SER A 439 27.33 16.68 -1.52
C SER A 439 27.99 15.43 -0.90
N SER A 440 27.96 15.27 0.43
CA SER A 440 28.76 14.26 1.16
C SER A 440 27.99 13.03 1.67
N GLN A 441 26.66 13.00 1.61
CA GLN A 441 25.88 11.84 2.07
C GLN A 441 25.72 10.76 0.99
N VAL A 442 26.06 9.51 1.34
CA VAL A 442 25.87 8.33 0.50
C VAL A 442 24.40 8.26 0.05
N ARG A 443 24.17 8.11 -1.25
CA ARG A 443 22.83 8.13 -1.83
C ARG A 443 22.54 6.85 -2.60
N LEU A 444 21.55 6.11 -2.13
CA LEU A 444 20.97 4.94 -2.80
C LEU A 444 19.76 5.35 -3.64
N ARG A 445 19.73 4.99 -4.94
CA ARG A 445 18.63 5.29 -5.86
C ARG A 445 18.16 4.04 -6.59
N LEU A 446 16.85 3.97 -6.81
CA LEU A 446 16.20 2.99 -7.67
C LEU A 446 15.69 3.70 -8.93
N LEU A 447 16.10 3.23 -10.10
CA LEU A 447 15.69 3.79 -11.39
C LEU A 447 14.83 2.78 -12.16
N PRO A 448 13.82 3.24 -12.94
CA PRO A 448 13.43 4.65 -13.12
C PRO A 448 12.69 5.25 -11.90
N SER A 449 12.14 4.41 -11.03
CA SER A 449 11.36 4.82 -9.85
C SER A 449 11.45 3.80 -8.74
N ALA A 450 11.17 4.23 -7.51
CA ALA A 450 11.04 3.34 -6.35
C ALA A 450 9.76 2.49 -6.41
N ARG A 451 8.77 2.86 -7.23
CA ARG A 451 7.52 2.11 -7.46
C ARG A 451 7.50 1.59 -8.89
N CYS A 452 7.37 0.28 -9.09
CA CYS A 452 7.35 -0.36 -10.41
C CYS A 452 6.47 -1.62 -10.42
N LEU A 453 6.23 -2.21 -11.60
CA LEU A 453 5.58 -3.52 -11.67
C LEU A 453 6.54 -4.62 -11.21
N TYR A 454 5.98 -5.72 -10.74
CA TYR A 454 6.71 -6.87 -10.19
C TYR A 454 7.66 -7.50 -11.21
N ASP A 455 7.25 -7.57 -12.48
CA ASP A 455 8.01 -8.17 -13.58
C ASP A 455 8.93 -7.18 -14.31
N GLU A 456 9.04 -5.94 -13.83
CA GLU A 456 9.89 -4.90 -14.44
C GLU A 456 11.24 -4.79 -13.73
N PRO A 457 12.37 -4.71 -14.47
CA PRO A 457 13.68 -4.55 -13.86
C PRO A 457 13.80 -3.19 -13.16
N ILE A 458 14.63 -3.16 -12.12
CA ILE A 458 15.08 -1.91 -11.48
C ILE A 458 16.59 -1.80 -11.61
N GLN A 459 17.09 -0.58 -11.71
CA GLN A 459 18.51 -0.30 -11.58
C GLN A 459 18.79 0.28 -10.20
N VAL A 460 19.68 -0.38 -9.46
CA VAL A 460 20.14 0.05 -8.14
C VAL A 460 21.46 0.79 -8.31
N LYS A 461 21.52 2.05 -7.85
CA LYS A 461 22.73 2.87 -7.85
C LYS A 461 23.05 3.39 -6.46
N VAL A 462 24.32 3.34 -6.09
CA VAL A 462 24.87 4.02 -4.92
C VAL A 462 25.84 5.08 -5.41
N SER A 463 25.80 6.25 -4.80
CA SER A 463 26.67 7.38 -5.13
C SER A 463 27.17 8.05 -3.86
N HIS A 464 28.24 8.83 -3.97
CA HIS A 464 28.85 9.56 -2.85
C HIS A 464 29.47 8.65 -1.77
N LEU A 465 29.97 7.47 -2.14
CA LEU A 465 30.85 6.67 -1.28
C LEU A 465 32.28 7.23 -1.29
N ARG A 466 33.12 6.79 -0.35
CA ARG A 466 34.57 7.03 -0.45
C ARG A 466 35.10 6.29 -1.69
N SER A 467 36.09 6.87 -2.36
CA SER A 467 36.74 6.23 -3.51
C SER A 467 37.20 4.82 -3.14
N ARG A 468 36.81 3.83 -3.95
CA ARG A 468 37.12 2.40 -3.72
C ARG A 468 36.61 1.78 -2.42
N GLN A 469 35.68 2.44 -1.71
CA GLN A 469 35.04 1.90 -0.50
C GLN A 469 34.33 0.58 -0.80
N VAL A 470 34.45 -0.37 0.13
CA VAL A 470 33.73 -1.63 0.09
C VAL A 470 32.48 -1.51 0.96
N VAL A 471 31.32 -1.86 0.41
CA VAL A 471 30.04 -1.80 1.10
C VAL A 471 29.22 -3.06 0.84
N THR A 472 28.39 -3.44 1.80
CA THR A 472 27.39 -4.50 1.61
C THR A 472 26.03 -3.89 1.28
N ILE A 473 25.45 -4.26 0.15
CA ILE A 473 24.07 -3.90 -0.19
C ILE A 473 23.17 -5.06 0.20
N LYS A 474 22.17 -4.82 1.03
CA LYS A 474 21.19 -5.81 1.50
C LYS A 474 19.82 -5.53 0.90
N ALA A 475 19.06 -6.59 0.64
CA ALA A 475 17.64 -6.51 0.33
C ALA A 475 16.86 -7.39 1.30
N SER A 476 15.70 -6.91 1.77
CA SER A 476 14.80 -7.69 2.60
C SER A 476 13.34 -7.43 2.27
N SER A 477 12.52 -8.47 2.43
CA SER A 477 11.08 -8.40 2.15
C SER A 477 10.35 -9.46 2.96
N THR A 478 9.13 -9.14 3.39
CA THR A 478 8.23 -10.09 4.04
C THR A 478 7.19 -10.58 3.03
N ASP A 479 6.96 -11.89 2.98
CA ASP A 479 5.96 -12.49 2.10
C ASP A 479 4.52 -12.41 2.69
N GLU A 480 3.51 -12.86 1.95
CA GLU A 480 2.10 -12.80 2.40
C GLU A 480 1.78 -13.72 3.60
N LYS A 481 2.70 -14.61 3.98
CA LYS A 481 2.60 -15.44 5.19
C LYS A 481 3.33 -14.84 6.38
N GLY A 482 3.94 -13.65 6.24
CA GLY A 482 4.71 -13.00 7.30
C GLY A 482 6.14 -13.53 7.43
N VAL A 483 6.64 -14.31 6.47
CA VAL A 483 8.00 -14.85 6.50
C VAL A 483 8.97 -13.82 5.91
N LEU A 484 10.04 -13.50 6.65
CA LEU A 484 11.10 -12.61 6.20
C LEU A 484 12.06 -13.35 5.26
N PHE A 485 12.30 -12.76 4.10
CA PHE A 485 13.33 -13.14 3.15
C PHE A 485 14.38 -12.02 3.05
N SER A 486 15.64 -12.41 2.91
CA SER A 486 16.74 -11.45 2.77
C SER A 486 17.84 -11.96 1.84
N SER A 487 18.60 -11.03 1.29
CA SER A 487 19.80 -11.27 0.50
C SER A 487 20.80 -10.14 0.75
N SER A 488 22.07 -10.39 0.42
CA SER A 488 23.13 -9.39 0.53
C SER A 488 24.19 -9.62 -0.53
N ALA A 489 24.87 -8.56 -0.94
CA ALA A 489 25.99 -8.64 -1.87
C ALA A 489 26.99 -7.51 -1.58
N THR A 490 28.27 -7.84 -1.54
CA THR A 490 29.34 -6.87 -1.29
C THR A 490 29.85 -6.28 -2.59
N TYR A 491 30.03 -4.97 -2.62
CA TYR A 491 30.46 -4.20 -3.78
C TYR A 491 31.62 -3.27 -3.43
N ARG A 492 32.39 -2.90 -4.44
CA ARG A 492 33.44 -1.89 -4.33
C ARG A 492 33.10 -0.70 -5.23
N ALA A 493 33.06 0.49 -4.65
CA ALA A 493 32.87 1.72 -5.40
C ALA A 493 33.98 1.96 -6.43
N ASP A 494 33.66 2.69 -7.49
CA ASP A 494 34.67 3.15 -8.43
C ASP A 494 35.52 4.30 -7.86
N GLY A 495 36.37 4.91 -8.69
CA GLY A 495 37.23 6.02 -8.26
C GLY A 495 36.47 7.29 -7.85
N ASN A 496 35.20 7.41 -8.26
CA ASN A 496 34.33 8.55 -7.95
C ASN A 496 33.41 8.27 -6.76
N GLY A 497 33.45 7.06 -6.19
CA GLY A 497 32.55 6.68 -5.10
C GLY A 497 31.17 6.21 -5.58
N ASP A 498 31.06 5.77 -6.84
CA ASP A 498 29.79 5.28 -7.40
C ASP A 498 29.78 3.75 -7.53
N ILE A 499 28.61 3.16 -7.32
CA ILE A 499 28.30 1.76 -7.60
C ILE A 499 27.03 1.72 -8.45
N ASP A 500 27.07 1.00 -9.56
CA ASP A 500 25.92 0.72 -10.42
C ASP A 500 25.82 -0.79 -10.63
N LEU A 501 24.78 -1.43 -10.11
CA LEU A 501 24.64 -2.89 -10.17
C LEU A 501 24.50 -3.45 -11.61
N VAL A 502 24.27 -2.58 -12.59
CA VAL A 502 24.29 -2.95 -14.02
C VAL A 502 25.71 -3.11 -14.57
N ARG A 503 26.69 -2.43 -13.96
CA ARG A 503 28.08 -2.38 -14.40
C ARG A 503 29.00 -3.13 -13.46
N ASP A 504 28.81 -2.94 -12.16
CA ASP A 504 29.75 -3.34 -11.12
C ASP A 504 29.43 -4.74 -10.60
N ALA A 505 30.46 -5.59 -10.54
CA ALA A 505 30.32 -6.96 -10.09
C ALA A 505 30.23 -7.02 -8.55
N SER A 506 29.27 -7.80 -8.05
CA SER A 506 29.31 -8.24 -6.65
C SER A 506 30.56 -9.09 -6.41
N LEU A 507 31.26 -8.80 -5.32
CA LEU A 507 32.47 -9.50 -4.89
C LEU A 507 32.14 -10.79 -4.13
N SER A 508 31.09 -10.77 -3.32
CA SER A 508 30.70 -11.86 -2.41
C SER A 508 29.25 -11.66 -1.92
N GLY A 509 28.73 -12.63 -1.16
CA GLY A 509 27.39 -12.60 -0.58
C GLY A 509 26.45 -13.65 -1.18
N SER A 510 25.18 -13.32 -1.30
CA SER A 510 24.13 -14.17 -1.88
C SER A 510 24.35 -14.50 -3.36
N TYR A 511 25.16 -13.69 -4.06
CA TYR A 511 25.64 -13.93 -5.42
C TYR A 511 26.93 -13.14 -5.68
N ALA A 512 27.66 -13.51 -6.75
CA ALA A 512 28.85 -12.82 -7.22
C ALA A 512 28.75 -12.54 -8.74
N GLY A 513 29.50 -11.55 -9.22
CA GLY A 513 29.45 -11.10 -10.62
C GLY A 513 28.42 -9.99 -10.87
N VAL A 514 28.29 -9.58 -12.14
CA VAL A 514 27.36 -8.53 -12.56
C VAL A 514 25.96 -9.11 -12.73
N GLU A 515 25.10 -8.85 -11.75
CA GLU A 515 23.75 -9.41 -11.64
C GLU A 515 22.79 -8.32 -11.14
N PRO A 516 22.23 -7.48 -12.03
CA PRO A 516 21.51 -6.27 -11.62
C PRO A 516 20.31 -6.54 -10.70
N MET A 517 19.64 -7.68 -10.97
CA MET A 517 18.47 -8.15 -10.22
C MET A 517 18.83 -9.25 -9.21
N GLY A 518 20.14 -9.44 -8.94
CA GLY A 518 20.69 -10.47 -8.07
C GLY A 518 20.10 -10.44 -6.67
N LEU A 519 19.94 -9.25 -6.09
CA LEU A 519 19.38 -9.08 -4.74
C LEU A 519 17.93 -9.59 -4.65
N LEU A 520 17.09 -9.34 -5.65
CA LEU A 520 15.70 -9.82 -5.64
C LEU A 520 15.62 -11.33 -5.84
N ARG A 521 16.32 -11.87 -6.85
CA ARG A 521 16.24 -13.31 -7.18
C ARG A 521 16.88 -14.22 -6.12
N THR A 522 17.76 -13.68 -5.28
CA THR A 522 18.47 -14.44 -4.23
C THR A 522 17.93 -14.18 -2.82
N LEU A 523 16.78 -13.52 -2.70
CA LEU A 523 16.03 -13.43 -1.44
C LEU A 523 15.79 -14.85 -0.90
N LYS A 524 16.23 -15.12 0.33
CA LYS A 524 16.06 -16.42 0.98
C LYS A 524 15.48 -16.25 2.39
N PRO A 525 14.62 -17.18 2.83
CA PRO A 525 14.11 -17.20 4.19
C PRO A 525 15.16 -17.82 5.12
N HIS A 526 15.05 -17.55 6.42
CA HIS A 526 15.85 -18.25 7.42
C HIS A 526 15.47 -19.75 7.49
N THR A 527 14.19 -20.05 7.33
CA THR A 527 13.66 -21.42 7.35
C THR A 527 13.90 -22.11 6.00
N LEU A 528 14.67 -23.20 6.00
CA LEU A 528 14.91 -24.02 4.80
C LEU A 528 13.61 -24.49 4.13
N ASN A 529 13.67 -24.75 2.83
CA ASN A 529 12.57 -25.34 2.05
C ASN A 529 11.27 -24.52 2.08
N THR A 530 11.37 -23.19 2.22
CA THR A 530 10.24 -22.26 2.25
C THR A 530 10.11 -21.52 0.92
N LEU A 531 8.96 -21.67 0.28
CA LEU A 531 8.62 -20.97 -0.96
C LEU A 531 8.16 -19.55 -0.66
N PHE A 532 8.61 -18.58 -1.46
CA PHE A 532 8.19 -17.19 -1.36
C PHE A 532 6.74 -17.01 -1.86
N MET A 533 5.85 -16.46 -1.04
CA MET A 533 4.43 -16.30 -1.36
C MET A 533 4.06 -14.83 -1.67
N LYS A 534 3.70 -14.56 -2.92
CA LYS A 534 3.09 -13.29 -3.35
C LYS A 534 2.00 -13.58 -4.38
N GLU A 535 0.79 -13.85 -3.92
CA GLU A 535 -0.31 -14.34 -4.77
C GLU A 535 -1.49 -13.37 -4.89
N LYS A 536 -1.62 -12.38 -4.01
CA LYS A 536 -2.71 -11.38 -4.05
C LYS A 536 -2.32 -10.17 -4.88
N ALA A 537 -3.16 -9.73 -5.82
CA ALA A 537 -2.77 -8.63 -6.72
C ALA A 537 -2.83 -7.22 -6.08
N LEU A 538 -3.66 -7.02 -5.05
CA LEU A 538 -3.95 -5.68 -4.51
C LEU A 538 -2.85 -5.11 -3.60
N GLU A 539 -2.14 -5.97 -2.89
CA GLU A 539 -1.08 -5.56 -1.96
C GLU A 539 0.27 -5.50 -2.72
N PRO A 540 1.01 -4.39 -2.73
CA PRO A 540 2.35 -4.36 -3.30
C PRO A 540 3.33 -5.20 -2.47
N LEU A 541 4.37 -5.73 -3.13
CA LEU A 541 5.52 -6.27 -2.42
C LEU A 541 6.48 -5.14 -2.04
N MET A 542 6.81 -5.03 -0.75
CA MET A 542 7.72 -4.02 -0.23
C MET A 542 9.12 -4.61 -0.01
N VAL A 543 10.08 -4.25 -0.88
CA VAL A 543 11.46 -4.70 -0.77
C VAL A 543 12.35 -3.56 -0.28
N LYS A 544 12.87 -3.67 0.94
CA LYS A 544 13.80 -2.69 1.51
C LYS A 544 15.22 -2.98 1.02
N PHE A 545 15.87 -1.98 0.43
CA PHE A 545 17.30 -2.00 0.10
C PHE A 545 18.07 -1.11 1.08
N SER A 546 19.24 -1.56 1.50
CA SER A 546 20.13 -0.80 2.39
C SER A 546 21.59 -0.99 2.01
N VAL A 547 22.39 0.06 2.11
CA VAL A 547 23.85 0.04 1.96
C VAL A 547 24.47 0.05 3.36
N HIS A 548 25.41 -0.85 3.62
CA HIS A 548 26.08 -1.02 4.89
C HIS A 548 27.59 -0.87 4.72
N ASP A 549 28.24 -0.19 5.66
CA ASP A 549 29.71 -0.14 5.71
C ASP A 549 30.27 -1.45 6.27
N GLU A 550 31.24 -2.06 5.59
CA GLU A 550 31.93 -3.25 6.10
C GLU A 550 32.96 -2.91 7.18
N GLU A 551 33.52 -1.69 7.17
CA GLU A 551 34.56 -1.28 8.10
C GLU A 551 34.00 -0.81 9.46
N GLU A 552 32.75 -0.33 9.50
CA GLU A 552 32.12 0.28 10.68
C GLU A 552 30.89 -0.51 11.18
N GLN A 553 31.11 -1.71 11.73
CA GLN A 553 30.10 -2.50 12.46
C GLN A 553 28.73 -2.63 11.75
N ASP A 554 28.70 -2.76 10.42
CA ASP A 554 27.48 -2.95 9.61
C ASP A 554 26.50 -1.76 9.67
N GLN A 555 27.01 -0.55 9.94
CA GLN A 555 26.24 0.70 9.95
C GLN A 555 25.55 0.94 8.60
N ILE A 556 24.26 1.30 8.65
CA ILE A 556 23.49 1.67 7.46
C ILE A 556 23.94 3.06 6.97
N LEU A 557 24.46 3.11 5.74
CA LEU A 557 24.88 4.34 5.05
C LEU A 557 23.71 4.99 4.29
N ALA A 558 22.82 4.19 3.72
CA ALA A 558 21.64 4.67 2.98
C ALA A 558 20.58 3.56 2.89
N GLU A 559 19.30 3.91 2.79
CA GLU A 559 18.22 2.96 2.56
C GLU A 559 17.14 3.52 1.63
N VAL A 560 16.43 2.62 0.94
CA VAL A 560 15.29 2.94 0.08
C VAL A 560 14.38 1.73 -0.01
N THR A 561 13.07 1.93 -0.13
CA THR A 561 12.11 0.85 -0.31
C THR A 561 11.58 0.81 -1.73
N ASN A 562 11.65 -0.35 -2.36
CA ASN A 562 11.03 -0.64 -3.65
C ASN A 562 9.60 -1.17 -3.44
N GLU A 563 8.61 -0.48 -3.99
CA GLU A 563 7.22 -0.94 -4.06
C GLU A 563 7.01 -1.66 -5.40
N ARG A 564 6.75 -2.97 -5.36
CA ARG A 564 6.56 -3.82 -6.55
C ARG A 564 5.11 -4.26 -6.68
N LEU A 565 4.41 -3.72 -7.68
CA LEU A 565 2.98 -3.93 -7.93
C LEU A 565 2.74 -5.14 -8.84
N LEU A 566 1.77 -5.99 -8.51
CA LEU A 566 1.29 -7.02 -9.44
C LEU A 566 0.28 -6.46 -10.45
N MET A 567 -0.46 -5.42 -10.08
CA MET A 567 -1.51 -4.80 -10.87
C MET A 567 -1.14 -3.35 -11.19
N ALA A 568 -1.10 -3.00 -12.47
CA ALA A 568 -0.88 -1.64 -12.93
C ALA A 568 -2.09 -0.74 -12.68
N ASP A 569 -1.86 0.57 -12.60
CA ASP A 569 -2.93 1.55 -12.49
C ASP A 569 -3.90 1.41 -13.69
N GLY A 570 -5.20 1.36 -13.39
CA GLY A 570 -6.27 1.21 -14.39
C GLY A 570 -6.62 -0.22 -14.79
N VAL A 571 -5.85 -1.24 -14.37
CA VAL A 571 -6.29 -2.65 -14.50
C VAL A 571 -7.40 -2.92 -13.48
N SER A 572 -8.51 -3.47 -13.93
CA SER A 572 -9.63 -3.84 -13.08
C SER A 572 -9.47 -5.27 -12.60
N ARG A 573 -9.73 -5.51 -11.31
CA ARG A 573 -9.80 -6.84 -10.68
C ARG A 573 -11.22 -7.10 -10.20
N VAL A 574 -11.84 -8.18 -10.65
CA VAL A 574 -13.19 -8.60 -10.24
C VAL A 574 -13.17 -10.05 -9.77
N SER A 575 -13.62 -10.29 -8.55
CA SER A 575 -13.86 -11.66 -8.08
C SER A 575 -15.10 -12.21 -8.78
N VAL A 576 -14.99 -13.37 -9.42
CA VAL A 576 -16.08 -13.99 -10.18
C VAL A 576 -16.50 -15.28 -9.50
N LYS A 577 -17.81 -15.45 -9.34
CA LYS A 577 -18.42 -16.71 -8.94
C LYS A 577 -19.66 -16.90 -9.80
N GLU A 578 -19.54 -17.72 -10.84
CA GLU A 578 -20.59 -17.97 -11.81
C GLU A 578 -20.63 -19.46 -12.14
N GLY A 579 -21.85 -20.02 -12.22
CA GLY A 579 -22.03 -21.46 -12.35
C GLY A 579 -21.27 -22.24 -11.27
N ASN A 580 -20.45 -23.19 -11.72
CA ASN A 580 -19.66 -24.10 -10.91
C ASN A 580 -18.19 -23.69 -10.78
N PHE A 581 -17.82 -22.46 -11.18
CA PHE A 581 -16.45 -21.97 -11.04
C PHE A 581 -16.32 -20.74 -10.15
N HIS A 582 -15.14 -20.61 -9.52
CA HIS A 582 -14.75 -19.42 -8.76
C HIS A 582 -13.35 -18.97 -9.14
N GLY A 583 -13.24 -17.70 -9.55
CA GLY A 583 -12.02 -17.11 -10.09
C GLY A 583 -11.88 -15.63 -9.86
N VAL A 584 -10.84 -15.05 -10.46
CA VAL A 584 -10.61 -13.61 -10.47
C VAL A 584 -10.33 -13.16 -11.89
N LEU A 585 -11.14 -12.23 -12.38
CA LEU A 585 -11.02 -11.62 -13.70
C LEU A 585 -10.20 -10.34 -13.61
N PHE A 586 -9.17 -10.25 -14.44
CA PHE A 586 -8.35 -9.06 -14.64
C PHE A 586 -8.61 -8.48 -16.03
N THR A 587 -8.97 -7.20 -16.07
CA THR A 587 -9.33 -6.51 -17.30
C THR A 587 -8.40 -5.30 -17.50
N PRO A 588 -7.66 -5.21 -18.62
CA PRO A 588 -6.79 -4.07 -18.90
C PRO A 588 -7.55 -2.73 -19.00
N PRO A 589 -6.87 -1.60 -18.73
CA PRO A 589 -7.41 -0.27 -19.03
C PRO A 589 -7.61 -0.09 -20.54
N GLY A 590 -8.53 0.80 -20.94
CA GLY A 590 -8.85 1.09 -22.33
C GLY A 590 -10.14 0.44 -22.83
N THR A 591 -10.52 0.73 -24.08
CA THR A 591 -11.79 0.29 -24.69
C THR A 591 -11.79 -1.16 -25.15
N GLY A 592 -10.61 -1.78 -25.28
CA GLY A 592 -10.47 -3.05 -25.99
C GLY A 592 -10.72 -2.90 -27.50
N PRO A 593 -10.94 -4.01 -28.22
CA PRO A 593 -10.93 -5.38 -27.71
C PRO A 593 -9.54 -5.89 -27.31
N PHE A 594 -9.50 -6.87 -26.41
CA PHE A 594 -8.29 -7.54 -25.94
C PHE A 594 -8.35 -9.06 -26.15
N PRO A 595 -7.21 -9.73 -26.34
CA PRO A 595 -7.11 -11.19 -26.30
C PRO A 595 -7.46 -11.74 -24.92
N ALA A 596 -8.22 -12.84 -24.89
CA ALA A 596 -8.64 -13.50 -23.65
C ALA A 596 -7.73 -14.68 -23.27
N VAL A 597 -7.34 -14.74 -22.00
CA VAL A 597 -6.48 -15.80 -21.45
C VAL A 597 -7.10 -16.41 -20.20
N LEU A 598 -7.13 -17.74 -20.13
CA LEU A 598 -7.43 -18.48 -18.92
C LEU A 598 -6.11 -18.90 -18.25
N ASP A 599 -5.87 -18.41 -17.04
CA ASP A 599 -4.72 -18.77 -16.23
C ASP A 599 -5.09 -19.90 -15.26
N LEU A 600 -4.48 -21.07 -15.42
CA LEU A 600 -4.70 -22.22 -14.56
C LEU A 600 -3.52 -22.44 -13.63
N SER A 601 -3.81 -22.41 -12.33
CA SER A 601 -2.87 -22.70 -11.27
C SER A 601 -3.38 -23.86 -10.42
N THR A 602 -2.49 -24.61 -9.79
CA THR A 602 -2.90 -25.71 -8.90
C THR A 602 -3.79 -25.21 -7.76
N ILE A 603 -3.42 -24.07 -7.18
CA ILE A 603 -4.16 -23.33 -6.14
C ILE A 603 -4.33 -21.88 -6.58
N MET A 604 -5.27 -21.14 -5.99
CA MET A 604 -5.57 -19.76 -6.40
C MET A 604 -4.31 -18.89 -6.36
N SER A 605 -4.01 -18.23 -7.47
CA SER A 605 -2.91 -17.28 -7.62
C SER A 605 -3.33 -16.20 -8.59
N GLU A 606 -3.26 -14.93 -8.17
CA GLU A 606 -3.56 -13.78 -9.01
C GLU A 606 -2.30 -13.22 -9.70
N ARG A 607 -1.11 -13.66 -9.28
CA ARG A 607 0.17 -13.09 -9.70
C ARG A 607 0.38 -13.11 -11.21
N ARG A 608 0.25 -14.27 -11.84
CA ARG A 608 0.50 -14.41 -13.29
C ARG A 608 -0.60 -13.73 -14.11
N ALA A 609 -1.86 -13.87 -13.70
CA ALA A 609 -2.98 -13.23 -14.36
C ALA A 609 -2.94 -11.69 -14.29
N ALA A 610 -2.67 -11.11 -13.12
CA ALA A 610 -2.55 -9.66 -12.97
C ALA A 610 -1.41 -9.10 -13.84
N LEU A 611 -0.26 -9.79 -13.87
CA LEU A 611 0.87 -9.37 -14.69
C LEU A 611 0.60 -9.49 -16.19
N LEU A 612 -0.10 -10.52 -16.64
CA LEU A 612 -0.55 -10.60 -18.04
C LEU A 612 -1.55 -9.50 -18.39
N ALA A 613 -2.46 -9.15 -17.48
CA ALA A 613 -3.42 -8.07 -17.72
C ALA A 613 -2.73 -6.71 -17.92
N ASN A 614 -1.62 -6.45 -17.22
CA ASN A 614 -0.78 -5.27 -17.46
C ASN A 614 -0.19 -5.23 -18.89
N LYS A 615 -0.15 -6.37 -19.60
CA LYS A 615 0.40 -6.51 -20.95
C LYS A 615 -0.69 -6.56 -22.04
N GLY A 616 -1.93 -6.22 -21.69
CA GLY A 616 -3.05 -6.06 -22.63
C GLY A 616 -3.90 -7.31 -22.87
N PHE A 617 -3.96 -8.22 -21.91
CA PHE A 617 -4.81 -9.42 -21.98
C PHE A 617 -5.97 -9.34 -20.98
N VAL A 618 -7.17 -9.77 -21.36
CA VAL A 618 -8.22 -10.05 -20.35
C VAL A 618 -7.94 -11.43 -19.79
N VAL A 619 -7.69 -11.53 -18.49
CA VAL A 619 -7.22 -12.79 -17.88
C VAL A 619 -8.14 -13.23 -16.76
N LEU A 620 -8.68 -14.44 -16.87
CA LEU A 620 -9.40 -15.10 -15.78
C LEU A 620 -8.47 -16.13 -15.14
N THR A 621 -8.20 -16.01 -13.84
CA THR A 621 -7.44 -17.04 -13.09
C THR A 621 -8.37 -17.95 -12.31
N LEU A 622 -8.08 -19.25 -12.33
CA LEU A 622 -8.79 -20.29 -11.61
C LEU A 622 -7.83 -21.33 -11.02
N PRO A 623 -8.11 -21.81 -9.79
CA PRO A 623 -7.47 -23.00 -9.28
C PRO A 623 -8.01 -24.26 -9.98
N VAL A 624 -7.12 -25.20 -10.31
CA VAL A 624 -7.50 -26.55 -10.74
C VAL A 624 -8.33 -27.25 -9.66
N PHE A 625 -7.94 -27.07 -8.40
CA PHE A 625 -8.63 -27.66 -7.26
C PHE A 625 -9.50 -26.60 -6.59
N GLN A 626 -10.78 -26.57 -6.98
CA GLN A 626 -11.76 -25.63 -6.44
C GLN A 626 -12.23 -25.98 -5.02
N GLU A 627 -12.06 -27.24 -4.60
CA GLU A 627 -12.36 -27.72 -3.27
C GLU A 627 -11.09 -28.04 -2.47
N LYS A 628 -11.24 -28.22 -1.15
CA LYS A 628 -10.13 -28.70 -0.30
C LYS A 628 -9.67 -30.07 -0.78
N LEU A 629 -8.35 -30.19 -1.01
CA LEU A 629 -7.71 -31.38 -1.60
C LEU A 629 -8.06 -32.71 -0.92
N GLY A 630 -8.32 -32.72 0.40
CA GLY A 630 -8.66 -33.92 1.16
C GLY A 630 -9.98 -34.60 0.77
N ASN A 631 -10.87 -33.91 0.06
CA ASN A 631 -12.20 -34.42 -0.31
C ASN A 631 -12.31 -34.83 -1.79
N LEU A 632 -11.28 -34.55 -2.60
CA LEU A 632 -11.35 -34.69 -4.04
C LEU A 632 -11.02 -36.12 -4.49
N LYS A 633 -11.99 -36.76 -5.13
CA LYS A 633 -11.85 -38.12 -5.72
C LYS A 633 -11.69 -38.11 -7.23
N MET A 634 -12.10 -37.03 -7.88
CA MET A 634 -12.10 -36.86 -9.32
C MET A 634 -12.02 -35.37 -9.67
N LEU A 635 -11.63 -35.07 -10.91
CA LEU A 635 -11.61 -33.72 -11.46
C LEU A 635 -12.61 -33.62 -12.62
N HIS A 636 -13.30 -32.49 -12.74
CA HIS A 636 -14.27 -32.24 -13.82
C HIS A 636 -13.79 -31.13 -14.74
N LEU A 637 -13.94 -31.30 -16.05
CA LEU A 637 -13.69 -30.24 -17.03
C LEU A 637 -14.84 -29.24 -17.13
N ASP A 638 -16.05 -29.61 -16.70
CA ASP A 638 -17.27 -28.81 -16.85
C ASP A 638 -17.14 -27.37 -16.26
N PRO A 639 -16.59 -27.16 -15.04
CA PRO A 639 -16.40 -25.80 -14.51
C PRO A 639 -15.44 -24.92 -15.34
N PHE A 640 -14.47 -25.53 -16.00
CA PHE A 640 -13.53 -24.78 -16.84
C PHE A 640 -14.14 -24.46 -18.21
N GLU A 641 -15.00 -25.33 -18.75
CA GLU A 641 -15.81 -25.01 -19.94
C GLU A 641 -16.73 -23.81 -19.65
N GLU A 642 -17.42 -23.81 -18.50
CA GLU A 642 -18.25 -22.68 -18.05
C GLU A 642 -17.42 -21.38 -17.96
N ALA A 643 -16.20 -21.46 -17.41
CA ALA A 643 -15.31 -20.31 -17.33
C ALA A 643 -14.83 -19.81 -18.70
N ILE A 644 -14.57 -20.71 -19.66
CA ILE A 644 -14.22 -20.35 -21.04
C ILE A 644 -15.38 -19.57 -21.68
N ILE A 645 -16.61 -20.07 -21.51
CA ILE A 645 -17.82 -19.41 -22.05
C ILE A 645 -17.99 -18.03 -21.42
N PHE A 646 -17.89 -17.93 -20.09
CA PHE A 646 -17.96 -16.66 -19.37
C PHE A 646 -16.89 -15.67 -19.86
N LEU A 647 -15.64 -16.14 -20.02
CA LEU A 647 -14.53 -15.29 -20.45
C LEU A 647 -14.74 -14.75 -21.87
N LEU A 648 -15.27 -15.57 -22.79
CA LEU A 648 -15.60 -15.16 -24.16
C LEU A 648 -16.77 -14.15 -24.22
N GLN A 649 -17.63 -14.10 -23.20
CA GLN A 649 -18.75 -13.17 -23.12
C GLN A 649 -18.38 -11.79 -22.54
N GLN A 650 -17.12 -11.60 -22.10
CA GLN A 650 -16.72 -10.35 -21.48
C GLN A 650 -16.71 -9.18 -22.49
N PRO A 651 -17.24 -7.99 -22.15
CA PRO A 651 -17.43 -6.89 -23.10
C PRO A 651 -16.17 -6.41 -23.83
N LYS A 652 -14.99 -6.59 -23.22
CA LYS A 652 -13.71 -6.15 -23.78
C LYS A 652 -12.93 -7.27 -24.47
N VAL A 653 -13.49 -8.47 -24.60
CA VAL A 653 -12.83 -9.59 -25.28
C VAL A 653 -13.20 -9.56 -26.76
N GLY A 654 -12.20 -9.53 -27.64
CA GLY A 654 -12.42 -9.60 -29.10
C GLY A 654 -11.95 -10.89 -29.75
N SER A 655 -11.31 -11.79 -28.99
CA SER A 655 -10.91 -13.09 -29.51
C SER A 655 -12.11 -14.06 -29.52
N LYS A 656 -12.29 -14.80 -30.61
CA LYS A 656 -13.38 -15.80 -30.74
C LYS A 656 -13.11 -17.09 -29.93
N ARG A 657 -11.87 -17.25 -29.50
CA ARG A 657 -11.33 -18.37 -28.73
C ARG A 657 -10.32 -17.82 -27.72
N ILE A 658 -9.96 -18.60 -26.73
CA ILE A 658 -9.08 -18.18 -25.63
C ILE A 658 -7.68 -18.81 -25.74
N GLY A 659 -6.70 -18.17 -25.12
CA GLY A 659 -5.44 -18.82 -24.76
C GLY A 659 -5.53 -19.44 -23.35
N ILE A 660 -4.84 -20.54 -23.09
CA ILE A 660 -4.66 -21.09 -21.74
C ILE A 660 -3.18 -21.05 -21.39
N ILE A 661 -2.87 -20.62 -20.17
CA ILE A 661 -1.53 -20.76 -19.58
C ILE A 661 -1.60 -21.62 -18.34
N ALA A 662 -0.74 -22.63 -18.27
CA ALA A 662 -0.76 -23.58 -17.17
C ALA A 662 0.61 -24.19 -16.89
N ARG A 663 0.86 -24.51 -15.62
CA ARG A 663 2.10 -25.13 -15.14
C ARG A 663 1.83 -26.38 -14.35
N SER A 664 2.74 -27.35 -14.42
CA SER A 664 2.72 -28.53 -13.55
C SER A 664 1.42 -29.33 -13.73
N LYS A 665 0.74 -29.73 -12.64
CA LYS A 665 -0.56 -30.40 -12.71
C LYS A 665 -1.62 -29.61 -13.49
N ALA A 666 -1.57 -28.28 -13.50
CA ALA A 666 -2.54 -27.51 -14.29
C ALA A 666 -2.34 -27.67 -15.80
N ALA A 667 -1.14 -28.04 -16.23
CA ALA A 667 -0.80 -28.15 -17.65
C ALA A 667 -1.44 -29.38 -18.29
N ASP A 668 -1.61 -30.49 -17.57
CA ASP A 668 -2.34 -31.66 -18.10
C ASP A 668 -3.86 -31.39 -18.23
N VAL A 669 -4.42 -30.56 -17.34
CA VAL A 669 -5.80 -30.06 -17.44
C VAL A 669 -5.94 -29.15 -18.66
N ALA A 670 -4.98 -28.26 -18.91
CA ALA A 670 -4.98 -27.39 -20.09
C ALA A 670 -4.92 -28.19 -21.41
N LEU A 671 -4.09 -29.24 -21.48
CA LEU A 671 -4.08 -30.15 -22.63
C LEU A 671 -5.42 -30.87 -22.82
N SER A 672 -6.03 -31.30 -21.71
CA SER A 672 -7.34 -31.96 -21.75
C SER A 672 -8.45 -31.00 -22.20
N LEU A 673 -8.41 -29.74 -21.77
CA LEU A 673 -9.33 -28.71 -22.26
C LEU A 673 -9.17 -28.50 -23.77
N ALA A 674 -7.93 -28.41 -24.27
CA ALA A 674 -7.69 -28.30 -25.71
C ALA A 674 -8.17 -29.53 -26.51
N ALA A 675 -8.10 -30.73 -25.94
CA ALA A 675 -8.51 -31.96 -26.61
C ALA A 675 -10.04 -32.19 -26.59
N PHE A 676 -10.73 -31.82 -25.50
CA PHE A 676 -12.13 -32.22 -25.27
C PHE A 676 -13.14 -31.07 -25.23
N VAL A 677 -12.69 -29.82 -25.07
CA VAL A 677 -13.57 -28.64 -24.88
C VAL A 677 -13.37 -27.64 -26.02
N PRO A 678 -14.45 -27.17 -26.68
CA PRO A 678 -14.34 -26.17 -27.73
C PRO A 678 -13.92 -24.80 -27.18
N GLY A 679 -13.32 -23.96 -28.04
CA GLY A 679 -13.01 -22.57 -27.70
C GLY A 679 -11.57 -22.29 -27.26
N VAL A 680 -10.68 -23.30 -27.28
CA VAL A 680 -9.25 -23.16 -26.94
C VAL A 680 -8.40 -22.99 -28.20
N GLU A 681 -7.79 -21.82 -28.37
CA GLU A 681 -6.95 -21.49 -29.52
C GLU A 681 -5.46 -21.75 -29.31
N ALA A 682 -4.99 -21.50 -28.10
CA ALA A 682 -3.58 -21.61 -27.77
C ALA A 682 -3.40 -22.18 -26.36
N VAL A 683 -2.40 -23.04 -26.17
CA VAL A 683 -2.01 -23.55 -24.85
C VAL A 683 -0.52 -23.33 -24.64
N VAL A 684 -0.18 -22.59 -23.58
CA VAL A 684 1.15 -22.51 -23.01
C VAL A 684 1.26 -23.58 -21.93
N TRP A 685 1.99 -24.66 -22.24
CA TRP A 685 2.25 -25.78 -21.36
C TRP A 685 3.64 -25.61 -20.74
N VAL A 686 3.72 -25.52 -19.40
CA VAL A 686 5.00 -25.35 -18.69
C VAL A 686 5.23 -26.48 -17.69
N ASN A 687 6.28 -27.27 -17.89
CA ASN A 687 6.71 -28.34 -16.99
C ASN A 687 5.56 -29.27 -16.56
N GLY A 688 4.68 -29.65 -17.49
CA GLY A 688 3.53 -30.49 -17.22
C GLY A 688 3.80 -31.99 -17.37
N CYS A 689 2.72 -32.78 -17.33
CA CYS A 689 2.70 -34.17 -17.79
C CYS A 689 1.95 -34.28 -19.14
N SER A 690 2.30 -35.26 -19.98
CA SER A 690 1.56 -35.56 -21.23
C SER A 690 0.33 -36.46 -21.02
N ALA A 691 0.09 -36.88 -19.78
CA ALA A 691 -1.01 -37.73 -19.36
C ALA A 691 -1.75 -37.12 -18.16
N ASN A 692 -3.00 -37.55 -17.95
CA ASN A 692 -3.81 -37.10 -16.82
C ASN A 692 -3.28 -37.69 -15.51
N SER A 693 -2.66 -36.87 -14.67
CA SER A 693 -2.00 -37.29 -13.43
C SER A 693 -2.91 -37.22 -12.19
N VAL A 694 -2.65 -38.07 -11.19
CA VAL A 694 -3.18 -38.01 -9.80
C VAL A 694 -4.68 -38.34 -9.62
N LEU A 695 -5.59 -37.67 -10.32
CA LEU A 695 -7.04 -37.87 -10.18
C LEU A 695 -7.68 -38.25 -11.52
N PRO A 696 -8.70 -39.14 -11.54
CA PRO A 696 -9.43 -39.45 -12.76
C PRO A 696 -10.18 -38.20 -13.24
N LEU A 697 -10.20 -38.01 -14.56
CA LEU A 697 -10.76 -36.84 -15.20
C LEU A 697 -12.12 -37.17 -15.83
N PHE A 698 -13.10 -36.32 -15.55
CA PHE A 698 -14.47 -36.43 -16.01
C PHE A 698 -14.85 -35.22 -16.86
N TYR A 699 -15.72 -35.48 -17.83
CA TYR A 699 -16.37 -34.43 -18.61
C TYR A 699 -17.78 -34.88 -18.97
N LYS A 700 -18.80 -34.02 -18.77
CA LYS A 700 -20.21 -34.34 -19.03
C LYS A 700 -20.65 -35.67 -18.39
N LYS A 701 -20.28 -35.83 -17.11
CA LYS A 701 -20.54 -37.01 -16.25
C LYS A 701 -19.90 -38.33 -16.70
N ARG A 702 -19.03 -38.33 -17.72
CA ARG A 702 -18.30 -39.52 -18.16
C ARG A 702 -16.84 -39.38 -17.78
N GLN A 703 -16.24 -40.46 -17.29
CA GLN A 703 -14.79 -40.52 -17.13
C GLN A 703 -14.17 -40.53 -18.54
N ILE A 704 -13.33 -39.55 -18.83
CA ILE A 704 -12.65 -39.42 -20.12
C ILE A 704 -11.22 -39.93 -20.06
N LEU A 705 -10.54 -39.77 -18.92
CA LEU A 705 -9.18 -40.25 -18.71
C LEU A 705 -9.02 -40.83 -17.28
N PRO A 706 -8.44 -42.04 -17.12
CA PRO A 706 -8.01 -42.53 -15.81
C PRO A 706 -6.83 -41.71 -15.27
N ALA A 707 -6.53 -41.88 -13.98
CA ALA A 707 -5.39 -41.24 -13.32
C ALA A 707 -4.09 -42.03 -13.53
N LEU A 708 -3.05 -41.34 -13.99
CA LEU A 708 -1.68 -41.83 -13.90
C LEU A 708 -1.22 -41.78 -12.44
N LYS A 709 -0.70 -42.91 -11.95
CA LYS A 709 -0.37 -43.11 -10.53
C LYS A 709 1.02 -42.60 -10.19
N VAL A 710 1.19 -42.30 -8.91
CA VAL A 710 2.47 -41.93 -8.28
C VAL A 710 2.91 -43.10 -7.40
N ASP A 711 4.11 -43.63 -7.63
CA ASP A 711 4.78 -44.59 -6.75
C ASP A 711 5.76 -43.86 -5.83
N THR A 712 5.31 -43.57 -4.61
CA THR A 712 6.12 -42.87 -3.60
C THR A 712 7.35 -43.66 -3.15
N LYS A 713 7.43 -44.97 -3.42
CA LYS A 713 8.62 -45.78 -3.14
C LYS A 713 9.82 -45.41 -4.03
N LYS A 714 9.56 -44.75 -5.17
CA LYS A 714 10.60 -44.26 -6.09
C LYS A 714 11.10 -42.86 -5.72
N PHE A 715 10.63 -42.27 -4.62
CA PHE A 715 11.19 -41.02 -4.10
C PHE A 715 12.62 -41.23 -3.63
N ILE A 716 13.52 -40.36 -4.11
CA ILE A 716 14.93 -40.42 -3.77
C ILE A 716 15.21 -39.38 -2.67
N PRO A 717 15.63 -39.80 -1.46
CA PRO A 717 15.96 -38.86 -0.40
C PRO A 717 17.22 -38.08 -0.74
N THR A 718 17.27 -36.81 -0.33
CA THR A 718 18.46 -35.96 -0.49
C THR A 718 19.04 -35.58 0.87
N GLN A 719 20.28 -35.10 0.87
CA GLN A 719 20.94 -34.59 2.09
C GLN A 719 20.20 -33.39 2.73
N SER A 720 19.37 -32.68 1.96
CA SER A 720 18.61 -31.51 2.43
C SER A 720 17.35 -31.85 3.25
N GLY A 721 17.00 -33.14 3.34
CA GLY A 721 15.73 -33.60 3.92
C GLY A 721 14.54 -33.58 2.95
N ALA A 722 14.67 -32.93 1.78
CA ALA A 722 13.70 -33.04 0.70
C ALA A 722 13.91 -34.30 -0.15
N VAL A 723 12.90 -34.68 -0.93
CA VAL A 723 12.94 -35.84 -1.85
C VAL A 723 12.87 -35.42 -3.31
N ILE A 724 13.56 -36.14 -4.19
CA ILE A 724 13.41 -36.03 -5.64
C ILE A 724 12.24 -36.91 -6.06
N ALA A 725 11.24 -36.32 -6.70
CA ALA A 725 10.03 -37.00 -7.16
C ALA A 725 10.06 -37.39 -8.65
N LYS A 726 11.12 -36.98 -9.37
CA LYS A 726 11.28 -37.10 -10.83
C LYS A 726 10.80 -38.43 -11.43
N TYR A 727 11.12 -39.54 -10.77
CA TYR A 727 10.87 -40.90 -11.26
C TYR A 727 9.64 -41.59 -10.65
N ALA A 728 8.85 -40.86 -9.85
CA ALA A 728 7.73 -41.44 -9.11
C ALA A 728 6.45 -41.57 -9.93
N MET A 729 6.26 -40.72 -10.93
CA MET A 729 5.15 -40.89 -11.87
C MET A 729 5.38 -42.17 -12.68
N ASP A 730 4.35 -43.00 -12.79
CA ASP A 730 4.42 -44.15 -13.69
C ASP A 730 4.57 -43.69 -15.14
N ASP A 731 5.21 -44.52 -15.96
CA ASP A 731 5.45 -44.20 -17.37
C ASP A 731 4.13 -44.24 -18.15
N PRO A 732 3.67 -43.11 -18.73
CA PRO A 732 2.41 -43.05 -19.46
C PRO A 732 2.44 -43.83 -20.78
N LEU A 733 3.62 -44.17 -21.31
CA LEU A 733 3.78 -44.89 -22.57
C LEU A 733 3.71 -46.41 -22.41
N LYS A 734 3.78 -46.94 -21.19
CA LYS A 734 3.55 -48.37 -20.93
C LYS A 734 2.12 -48.75 -21.28
N GLU A 735 1.94 -49.95 -21.82
CA GLU A 735 0.65 -50.47 -22.28
C GLU A 735 -0.46 -50.34 -21.23
N GLU A 736 -0.15 -50.69 -19.97
CA GLU A 736 -1.06 -50.59 -18.82
C GLU A 736 -1.49 -49.16 -18.46
N ASN A 737 -0.69 -48.15 -18.80
CA ASN A 737 -0.96 -46.73 -18.48
C ASN A 737 -1.40 -45.90 -19.69
N ARG A 738 -1.35 -46.47 -20.90
CA ARG A 738 -1.59 -45.76 -22.16
C ARG A 738 -2.97 -45.10 -22.22
N ALA A 739 -3.95 -45.59 -21.47
CA ALA A 739 -5.27 -44.98 -21.38
C ALA A 739 -5.28 -43.60 -20.67
N THR A 740 -4.24 -43.27 -19.88
CA THR A 740 -4.11 -41.99 -19.16
C THR A 740 -3.65 -40.84 -20.06
N VAL A 741 -3.08 -41.19 -21.21
CA VAL A 741 -2.46 -40.27 -22.16
C VAL A 741 -3.50 -39.32 -22.75
N ILE A 742 -3.18 -38.02 -22.78
CA ILE A 742 -4.08 -37.00 -23.32
C ILE A 742 -3.95 -36.97 -24.85
N PRO A 743 -5.07 -37.06 -25.62
CA PRO A 743 -5.03 -37.15 -27.08
C PRO A 743 -4.89 -35.78 -27.75
N ILE A 744 -3.76 -35.10 -27.51
CA ILE A 744 -3.50 -33.74 -28.01
C ILE A 744 -3.50 -33.65 -29.55
N GLU A 745 -3.29 -34.75 -30.25
CA GLU A 745 -3.38 -34.83 -31.71
C GLU A 745 -4.79 -34.57 -32.24
N GLN A 746 -5.81 -34.74 -31.40
CA GLN A 746 -7.21 -34.45 -31.75
C GLN A 746 -7.52 -32.94 -31.62
N ALA A 747 -6.70 -32.19 -30.90
CA ALA A 747 -6.90 -30.75 -30.71
C ALA A 747 -6.57 -29.96 -31.99
N ASN A 748 -7.34 -28.88 -32.21
CA ASN A 748 -7.06 -27.86 -33.21
C ASN A 748 -6.57 -26.57 -32.51
N THR A 749 -5.52 -26.72 -31.73
CA THR A 749 -5.00 -25.71 -30.80
C THR A 749 -3.51 -25.50 -31.04
N ASN A 750 -3.01 -24.27 -30.99
CA ASN A 750 -1.58 -23.99 -31.07
C ASN A 750 -0.92 -24.27 -29.73
N PHE A 751 0.21 -24.99 -29.72
CA PHE A 751 0.91 -25.34 -28.48
C PHE A 751 2.26 -24.66 -28.36
N LEU A 752 2.55 -24.11 -27.17
CA LEU A 752 3.91 -23.77 -26.75
C LEU A 752 4.30 -24.72 -25.63
N PHE A 753 5.19 -25.67 -25.91
CA PHE A 753 5.71 -26.60 -24.92
C PHE A 753 7.00 -26.09 -24.30
N VAL A 754 7.01 -25.93 -22.98
CA VAL A 754 8.17 -25.45 -22.24
C VAL A 754 8.57 -26.50 -21.21
N ALA A 755 9.79 -27.00 -21.32
CA ALA A 755 10.39 -27.93 -20.38
C ALA A 755 11.65 -27.36 -19.71
N SER A 756 11.92 -27.85 -18.51
CA SER A 756 13.10 -27.58 -17.71
C SER A 756 13.95 -28.84 -17.63
N GLU A 757 15.23 -28.77 -18.00
CA GLU A 757 16.10 -29.97 -18.02
C GLU A 757 16.42 -30.49 -16.60
N ASP A 758 16.48 -29.59 -15.63
CA ASP A 758 16.73 -29.90 -14.22
C ASP A 758 15.43 -29.91 -13.41
N ASP A 759 14.32 -30.30 -14.03
CA ASP A 759 13.08 -30.60 -13.32
C ASP A 759 13.26 -31.87 -12.46
N LEU A 760 13.17 -31.71 -11.14
CA LEU A 760 13.28 -32.78 -10.15
C LEU A 760 11.92 -33.26 -9.60
N ASN A 761 10.81 -32.69 -10.08
CA ASN A 761 9.45 -33.09 -9.73
C ASN A 761 8.94 -34.22 -10.64
N TRP A 762 9.11 -34.10 -11.96
CA TRP A 762 8.84 -35.15 -12.95
C TRP A 762 9.61 -34.90 -14.26
N ASP A 763 9.70 -35.90 -15.14
CA ASP A 763 10.48 -35.76 -16.38
C ASP A 763 9.71 -35.04 -17.51
N CYS A 764 9.53 -33.72 -17.35
CA CYS A 764 8.78 -32.91 -18.29
C CYS A 764 9.43 -32.83 -19.69
N ASN A 765 10.75 -33.00 -19.80
CA ASN A 765 11.42 -33.00 -21.10
C ASN A 765 11.09 -34.27 -21.90
N ILE A 766 11.04 -35.45 -21.25
CA ILE A 766 10.56 -36.68 -21.90
C ILE A 766 9.11 -36.50 -22.37
N TYR A 767 8.22 -35.99 -21.52
CA TYR A 767 6.83 -35.74 -21.91
C TYR A 767 6.71 -34.75 -23.08
N LYS A 768 7.51 -33.69 -23.10
CA LYS A 768 7.58 -32.74 -24.22
C LYS A 768 7.98 -33.43 -25.52
N MET A 769 9.10 -34.16 -25.51
CA MET A 769 9.61 -34.86 -26.71
C MET A 769 8.58 -35.84 -27.27
N GLU A 770 7.93 -36.58 -26.37
CA GLU A 770 6.86 -37.52 -26.70
C GLU A 770 5.67 -36.83 -27.38
N MET A 771 5.18 -35.72 -26.81
CA MET A 771 4.09 -34.92 -27.39
C MET A 771 4.46 -34.34 -28.75
N GLU A 772 5.68 -33.80 -28.91
CA GLU A 772 6.17 -33.29 -30.20
C GLU A 772 6.19 -34.38 -31.27
N GLU A 773 6.75 -35.55 -30.96
CA GLU A 773 6.83 -36.66 -31.88
C GLU A 773 5.43 -37.15 -32.26
N ARG A 774 4.52 -37.22 -31.29
CA ARG A 774 3.14 -37.61 -31.53
C ARG A 774 2.42 -36.64 -32.46
N LEU A 775 2.56 -35.34 -32.24
CA LEU A 775 1.99 -34.32 -33.13
C LEU A 775 2.58 -34.43 -34.54
N LYS A 776 3.90 -34.58 -34.67
CA LYS A 776 4.58 -34.80 -35.97
C LYS A 776 4.05 -36.04 -36.70
N ARG A 777 3.88 -37.17 -35.99
CA ARG A 777 3.34 -38.42 -36.54
C ARG A 777 1.91 -38.27 -37.07
N HIS A 778 1.13 -37.35 -36.51
CA HIS A 778 -0.23 -37.03 -36.97
C HIS A 778 -0.26 -35.83 -37.95
N GLY A 779 0.89 -35.40 -38.48
CA GLY A 779 0.99 -34.34 -39.48
C GLY A 779 0.72 -32.92 -38.94
N LYS A 780 0.69 -32.74 -37.62
CA LYS A 780 0.44 -31.45 -36.98
C LYS A 780 1.71 -30.59 -36.98
N LYS A 781 1.54 -29.28 -37.21
CA LYS A 781 2.63 -28.27 -37.26
C LYS A 781 2.38 -27.07 -36.35
N ASN A 782 1.24 -27.04 -35.69
CA ASN A 782 0.73 -26.01 -34.78
C ASN A 782 1.36 -26.13 -33.38
N PHE A 783 2.67 -26.28 -33.30
CA PHE A 783 3.38 -26.27 -32.02
C PHE A 783 4.80 -25.71 -32.14
N GLU A 784 5.23 -25.06 -31.06
CA GLU A 784 6.60 -24.64 -30.80
C GLU A 784 7.07 -25.26 -29.49
N SER A 785 8.37 -25.47 -29.34
CA SER A 785 8.91 -26.00 -28.10
C SER A 785 10.21 -25.33 -27.66
N MET A 786 10.41 -25.31 -26.35
CA MET A 786 11.58 -24.76 -25.70
C MET A 786 12.01 -25.66 -24.55
N CYS A 787 13.32 -25.72 -24.34
CA CYS A 787 13.93 -26.39 -23.22
C CYS A 787 14.91 -25.42 -22.57
N TYR A 788 14.86 -25.28 -21.24
CA TYR A 788 15.78 -24.44 -20.49
C TYR A 788 16.79 -25.31 -19.73
N PRO A 789 18.07 -25.31 -20.17
CA PRO A 789 19.13 -26.02 -19.47
C PRO A 789 19.29 -25.47 -18.05
N ARG A 790 19.39 -26.38 -17.07
CA ARG A 790 19.57 -26.04 -15.65
C ARG A 790 18.45 -25.20 -15.03
N ALA A 791 17.31 -25.05 -15.71
CA ALA A 791 16.11 -24.54 -15.05
C ALA A 791 15.39 -25.68 -14.33
N GLY A 792 14.63 -25.33 -13.29
CA GLY A 792 13.88 -26.27 -12.47
C GLY A 792 12.38 -26.23 -12.78
N HIS A 793 11.61 -26.98 -12.00
CA HIS A 793 10.16 -27.12 -12.18
C HIS A 793 9.38 -25.78 -12.06
N MET A 794 9.77 -24.94 -11.11
CA MET A 794 9.00 -23.76 -10.67
C MET A 794 9.30 -22.49 -11.48
N LEU A 795 9.14 -22.53 -12.81
CA LEU A 795 9.24 -21.32 -13.64
C LEU A 795 8.07 -20.37 -13.36
N GLU A 796 8.37 -19.21 -12.76
CA GLU A 796 7.41 -18.17 -12.36
C GLU A 796 7.59 -16.88 -13.21
N PRO A 797 6.72 -15.87 -13.06
CA PRO A 797 7.01 -14.55 -13.59
C PRO A 797 8.34 -13.98 -13.07
N PRO A 798 9.01 -13.12 -13.85
CA PRO A 798 10.38 -12.67 -13.58
C PRO A 798 10.60 -12.10 -12.18
N TYR A 799 11.82 -12.28 -11.68
CA TYR A 799 12.31 -11.73 -10.40
C TYR A 799 11.64 -12.31 -9.15
N THR A 800 10.95 -13.44 -9.28
CA THR A 800 10.53 -14.25 -8.14
C THR A 800 11.79 -14.82 -7.44
N PRO A 801 11.85 -14.83 -6.10
CA PRO A 801 12.96 -15.46 -5.40
C PRO A 801 13.10 -16.95 -5.72
N PHE A 802 14.31 -17.37 -6.09
CA PHE A 802 14.58 -18.76 -6.46
C PHE A 802 14.47 -19.69 -5.24
N CYS A 803 13.71 -20.78 -5.40
CA CYS A 803 13.48 -21.78 -4.37
C CYS A 803 13.73 -23.20 -4.92
N PRO A 804 14.80 -23.90 -4.50
CA PRO A 804 15.14 -25.23 -5.05
C PRO A 804 14.24 -26.35 -4.52
N SER A 805 13.51 -26.11 -3.43
CA SER A 805 12.71 -27.12 -2.73
C SER A 805 11.65 -26.48 -1.84
N SER A 806 10.47 -27.10 -1.76
CA SER A 806 9.44 -26.73 -0.80
C SER A 806 8.46 -27.87 -0.53
N VAL A 807 7.54 -27.67 0.42
CA VAL A 807 6.47 -28.64 0.67
C VAL A 807 5.55 -28.73 -0.55
N ASN A 808 5.36 -29.94 -1.07
CA ASN A 808 4.35 -30.26 -2.07
C ASN A 808 3.02 -30.61 -1.38
N MET A 809 1.94 -29.96 -1.80
CA MET A 809 0.62 -30.08 -1.18
C MET A 809 -0.04 -31.47 -1.35
N PHE A 810 0.28 -32.21 -2.42
CA PHE A 810 -0.34 -33.51 -2.72
C PHE A 810 0.26 -34.61 -1.88
N VAL A 811 1.58 -34.69 -1.89
CA VAL A 811 2.31 -35.75 -1.15
C VAL A 811 2.64 -35.32 0.27
N LYS A 812 2.42 -34.04 0.63
CA LYS A 812 2.68 -33.45 1.96
C LYS A 812 4.12 -33.66 2.44
N MET A 813 5.05 -33.72 1.49
CA MET A 813 6.48 -33.89 1.72
C MET A 813 7.25 -32.73 1.09
N GLN A 814 8.43 -32.44 1.63
CA GLN A 814 9.37 -31.50 0.99
C GLN A 814 9.95 -32.15 -0.25
N ILE A 815 9.78 -31.53 -1.41
CA ILE A 815 10.31 -32.05 -2.67
C ILE A 815 11.30 -31.07 -3.30
N MET A 816 12.20 -31.62 -4.09
CA MET A 816 13.12 -30.86 -4.92
C MET A 816 12.41 -30.42 -6.20
N TRP A 817 12.48 -29.12 -6.48
CA TRP A 817 12.03 -28.53 -7.75
C TRP A 817 13.16 -28.49 -8.79
N GLY A 818 14.40 -28.47 -8.32
CA GLY A 818 15.61 -28.37 -9.14
C GLY A 818 15.87 -26.96 -9.68
N GLY A 819 16.88 -26.85 -10.53
CA GLY A 819 17.35 -25.63 -11.15
C GLY A 819 18.59 -25.02 -10.47
N GLU A 820 19.40 -24.34 -11.29
CA GLU A 820 20.48 -23.47 -10.85
C GLU A 820 19.96 -22.02 -10.76
N PRO A 821 20.18 -21.28 -9.65
CA PRO A 821 19.58 -19.97 -9.43
C PRO A 821 19.73 -18.96 -10.58
N ARG A 822 20.90 -18.93 -11.24
CA ARG A 822 21.19 -17.98 -12.32
C ARG A 822 20.49 -18.37 -13.62
N ALA A 823 20.63 -19.64 -14.02
CA ALA A 823 20.01 -20.18 -15.23
C ALA A 823 18.48 -20.15 -15.12
N HIS A 824 17.93 -20.47 -13.94
CA HIS A 824 16.50 -20.43 -13.66
C HIS A 824 15.92 -19.02 -13.84
N ALA A 825 16.53 -18.00 -13.22
CA ALA A 825 16.05 -16.63 -13.36
C ALA A 825 16.14 -16.11 -14.81
N ALA A 826 17.18 -16.48 -15.55
CA ALA A 826 17.30 -16.13 -16.97
C ALA A 826 16.20 -16.81 -17.81
N ALA A 827 15.86 -18.07 -17.49
CA ALA A 827 14.78 -18.79 -18.13
C ALA A 827 13.41 -18.12 -17.88
N GLU A 828 13.13 -17.67 -16.66
CA GLU A 828 11.89 -16.95 -16.34
C GLU A 828 11.74 -15.65 -17.14
N VAL A 829 12.79 -14.83 -17.22
CA VAL A 829 12.79 -13.58 -17.99
C VAL A 829 12.51 -13.84 -19.48
N HIS A 830 13.23 -14.80 -20.07
CA HIS A 830 13.06 -15.14 -21.48
C HIS A 830 11.68 -15.76 -21.75
N LEU A 831 11.25 -16.70 -20.91
CA LEU A 831 9.96 -17.36 -21.02
C LEU A 831 8.81 -16.37 -20.92
N TRP A 832 8.86 -15.44 -19.98
CA TRP A 832 7.79 -14.46 -19.79
C TRP A 832 7.53 -13.62 -21.05
N LYS A 833 8.60 -13.23 -21.75
CA LYS A 833 8.50 -12.56 -23.05
C LYS A 833 7.90 -13.49 -24.11
N LYS A 834 8.41 -14.72 -24.23
CA LYS A 834 7.93 -15.69 -25.22
C LYS A 834 6.46 -16.05 -25.04
N ILE A 835 5.98 -16.17 -23.81
CA ILE A 835 4.56 -16.41 -23.49
C ILE A 835 3.68 -15.29 -24.06
N GLN A 836 4.07 -14.03 -23.85
CA GLN A 836 3.30 -12.90 -24.36
C GLN A 836 3.30 -12.87 -25.89
N GLU A 837 4.44 -13.11 -26.53
CA GLU A 837 4.55 -13.18 -27.99
C GLU A 837 3.68 -14.29 -28.58
N PHE A 838 3.73 -15.48 -27.97
CA PHE A 838 2.93 -16.63 -28.40
C PHE A 838 1.42 -16.39 -28.24
N LEU A 839 0.99 -15.83 -27.10
CA LEU A 839 -0.42 -15.54 -26.87
C LEU A 839 -0.93 -14.43 -27.80
N ARG A 840 -0.14 -13.37 -28.05
CA ARG A 840 -0.54 -12.30 -29.01
C ARG A 840 -0.67 -12.82 -30.44
N SER A 841 0.23 -13.71 -30.86
CA SER A 841 0.23 -14.23 -32.24
C SER A 841 -0.94 -15.17 -32.53
N HIS A 842 -1.44 -15.90 -31.53
CA HIS A 842 -2.46 -16.92 -31.74
C HIS A 842 -3.85 -16.51 -31.26
N VAL A 843 -3.96 -15.66 -30.23
CA VAL A 843 -5.25 -15.29 -29.60
C VAL A 843 -5.75 -13.92 -30.10
N SER A 844 -5.31 -13.47 -31.28
CA SER A 844 -5.56 -12.11 -31.79
C SER A 844 -7.05 -11.80 -31.98
N CYS A 845 -7.41 -10.53 -31.78
CA CYS A 845 -8.68 -9.97 -32.20
C CYS A 845 -8.60 -9.66 -33.70
N ASP A 846 -9.43 -10.28 -34.53
CA ASP A 846 -9.55 -9.85 -35.93
C ASP A 846 -10.02 -8.39 -35.95
N PRO A 847 -9.41 -7.48 -36.73
CA PRO A 847 -10.01 -6.18 -36.96
C PRO A 847 -11.36 -6.42 -37.65
N VAL A 848 -12.43 -5.93 -37.05
CA VAL A 848 -13.75 -5.86 -37.71
C VAL A 848 -13.55 -5.05 -38.98
N GLN A 849 -13.54 -5.73 -40.13
CA GLN A 849 -13.79 -5.07 -41.41
C GLN A 849 -15.18 -4.44 -41.28
N LEU A 850 -15.21 -3.11 -41.12
CA LEU A 850 -16.35 -2.31 -41.54
C LEU A 850 -16.48 -2.51 -43.06
N THR A 851 -17.15 -3.59 -43.46
CA THR A 851 -17.69 -3.69 -44.80
C THR A 851 -18.85 -2.72 -44.87
N ASP A 852 -18.67 -1.71 -45.70
CA ASP A 852 -19.73 -0.84 -46.22
C ASP A 852 -21.01 -1.65 -46.47
N LEU A 853 -22.07 -1.28 -45.76
CA LEU A 853 -23.44 -1.62 -46.11
C LEU A 853 -24.29 -0.36 -46.01
N ASN A 854 -24.46 0.25 -47.19
CA ASN A 854 -25.42 1.26 -47.66
C ASN A 854 -25.22 2.72 -47.26
#